data_AF-A0A2U0S3T4-F1
#
_entry.id   AF-A0A2U0S3T4-F1
#
_cell.length_a   1.000
_cell.length_b   1.000
_cell.length_c   1.000
_cell.angle_alpha   90.00
_cell.angle_beta   90.00
_cell.angle_gamma   90.00
#
_symmetry.space_group_name_H-M   'P 1'
#
loop_
_entity.id
_entity.type
_entity.pdbx_description
1 polymer ?
#
loop_
_entity_poly.entity_id
_entity_poly.type
_entity_poly.pdbx_seq_one_letter_code
_entity_poly.pdbx_strand_id
1 'polypeptide(L)'
;MKTKQHLILFATITMLTTLVIPMFIIGITQAADPTDWYMTTEGVLDTDYYDLYPYVEASVDFGLSRYGEMIDSETNIGLEYAGLRDPFAAPAGAGLVSKLPKNVWINGWYIDITYNHQSWGRRNVWAGALFGDLTNYGGPWIRVDNTYDPSYSTETGETFKKPGYEVDADGSVIGSTLMYGGRKTNGTATTGVIQVLYDGPRKFVAMVSNRIYDYHQPSQTMLALVDVKLTFIFDKVDKQVVILKDVKLLDQPKFVMQPLTIGVPESSPVVIPAGLLIQFSNREEWDLGSAPEYSSYAHYYTAGGTADEALDTAYNDDWTLLQTLPPGYTLDGTAMALYGSEPKSAGTYDMAQVISNDGNYVGFVAHWPSVSDWTVNAGDDDIWWRRMVSADQHRVDGTTEPWLAPLTVGEWDFVLAETAEPLGVPVAEQFRGVSVYGVTDQNDGADADNGSSNVIDKEAMYQLDKHFNPWSLVDAVTKDTKNTSRWWDEFTGTSYSFVPAAVDVADADWDAYGVFSERVTVKATGQLVPRSQYTFSTSGISGLPSSTYVVRWSSDNWTETIDGVAFGTGRYEWTTIGRDAKTIDSAGASLITASIKQKNITIGLAGSDMWDPDTTMQMPSVMYQFGVGDTKEDYKDAIGRAALTDNWCTYWPTSSSNMIGVGGPVANMLSYYSNDFTDAIYGIPEYATGSPYSGMITGLACWQRYWDDIADGPSWNVYSSYDDPTVGYAVISTYIDKNGTEVIVVWGHFGRDTYYATQWLHGDAARDINPGILQLQQAPAGLTSIILQIDYTDPNHPTFCIPELLGTISETEWVHEYTNIYTGATVVETKGGIHDP
;
A
#
# COMPACT_ATOMS: atom_id res chain seq x y z
N MET A 1 14.30 -37.57 76.23
CA MET A 1 14.57 -36.16 75.82
C MET A 1 15.24 -36.01 74.46
N LYS A 2 16.11 -36.92 74.00
CA LYS A 2 16.83 -36.78 72.71
C LYS A 2 16.00 -36.98 71.43
N THR A 3 14.88 -37.71 71.48
CA THR A 3 14.03 -37.97 70.29
C THR A 3 13.06 -36.83 69.95
N LYS A 4 12.67 -35.99 70.92
CA LYS A 4 11.80 -34.82 70.65
C LYS A 4 12.55 -33.63 70.04
N GLN A 5 13.86 -33.49 70.29
CA GLN A 5 14.68 -32.43 69.70
C GLN A 5 15.00 -32.68 68.22
N HIS A 6 15.10 -33.94 67.78
CA HIS A 6 15.36 -34.25 66.37
C HIS A 6 14.12 -34.12 65.49
N LEU A 7 12.93 -34.40 66.02
CA LEU A 7 11.67 -34.20 65.29
C LEU A 7 11.35 -32.73 65.03
N ILE A 8 11.67 -31.85 66.00
CA ILE A 8 11.47 -30.40 65.86
C ILE A 8 12.48 -29.84 64.86
N LEU A 9 13.75 -30.27 64.91
CA LEU A 9 14.77 -29.82 63.96
C LEU A 9 14.46 -30.24 62.52
N PHE A 10 13.95 -31.47 62.29
CA PHE A 10 13.52 -31.92 60.97
C PHE A 10 12.29 -31.14 60.47
N ALA A 11 11.28 -30.93 61.31
CA ALA A 11 10.09 -30.17 60.93
C ALA A 11 10.41 -28.70 60.59
N THR A 12 11.34 -28.07 61.32
CA THR A 12 11.76 -26.69 61.06
C THR A 12 12.61 -26.57 59.79
N ILE A 13 13.48 -27.55 59.50
CA ILE A 13 14.26 -27.58 58.24
C ILE A 13 13.33 -27.82 57.06
N THR A 14 12.37 -28.74 57.16
CA THR A 14 11.41 -28.99 56.07
C THR A 14 10.51 -27.77 55.81
N MET A 15 10.01 -27.09 56.85
CA MET A 15 9.25 -25.85 56.70
C MET A 15 10.08 -24.69 56.13
N LEU A 16 11.36 -24.55 56.51
CA LEU A 16 12.25 -23.54 55.91
C LEU A 16 12.54 -23.86 54.44
N THR A 17 12.79 -25.12 54.07
CA THR A 17 13.02 -25.48 52.67
C THR A 17 11.76 -25.29 51.81
N THR A 18 10.55 -25.58 52.31
CA THR A 18 9.31 -25.35 51.54
C THR A 18 8.93 -23.88 51.40
N LEU A 19 9.38 -23.00 52.32
CA LEU A 19 9.17 -21.56 52.23
C LEU A 19 10.22 -20.84 51.37
N VAL A 20 11.41 -21.43 51.21
CA VAL A 20 12.54 -20.83 50.47
C VAL A 20 12.60 -21.29 49.01
N ILE A 21 12.07 -22.48 48.67
CA ILE A 21 12.03 -22.97 47.27
C ILE A 21 11.23 -22.04 46.32
N PRO A 22 10.08 -21.44 46.69
CA PRO A 22 9.39 -20.48 45.83
C PRO A 22 10.16 -19.16 45.64
N MET A 23 11.10 -18.82 46.54
CA MET A 23 11.94 -17.62 46.40
C MET A 23 13.17 -17.84 45.50
N PHE A 24 13.52 -19.08 45.17
CA PHE A 24 14.60 -19.42 44.24
C PHE A 24 14.12 -19.78 42.82
N ILE A 25 12.80 -19.77 42.58
CA ILE A 25 12.21 -19.78 41.24
C ILE A 25 11.59 -18.40 41.01
N ILE A 26 12.44 -17.36 41.00
CA ILE A 26 12.10 -16.16 40.24
C ILE A 26 12.44 -16.53 38.80
N GLY A 27 11.47 -17.13 38.09
CA GLY A 27 11.49 -17.00 36.64
C GLY A 27 11.47 -15.50 36.39
N ILE A 28 12.52 -14.97 35.77
CA ILE A 28 12.56 -13.58 35.37
C ILE A 28 11.50 -13.47 34.28
N THR A 29 10.30 -13.02 34.64
CA THR A 29 9.28 -12.69 33.65
C THR A 29 9.75 -11.41 32.98
N GLN A 30 9.98 -11.46 31.67
CA GLN A 30 10.09 -10.24 30.86
C GLN A 30 8.86 -9.38 31.18
N ALA A 31 9.06 -8.08 31.41
CA ALA A 31 7.93 -7.19 31.58
C ALA A 31 7.05 -7.29 30.34
N ALA A 32 5.73 -7.29 30.52
CA ALA A 32 4.83 -7.19 29.39
C ALA A 32 5.18 -5.93 28.59
N ASP A 33 5.14 -6.05 27.28
CA ASP A 33 5.37 -4.90 26.41
C ASP A 33 4.35 -3.79 26.72
N PRO A 34 4.74 -2.52 26.64
CA PRO A 34 3.80 -1.41 26.75
C PRO A 34 2.71 -1.49 25.69
N THR A 35 1.45 -1.25 26.09
CA THR A 35 0.28 -1.34 25.21
C THR A 35 0.34 -0.34 24.05
N ASP A 36 0.99 0.81 24.23
CA ASP A 36 1.17 1.84 23.20
C ASP A 36 2.23 1.46 22.14
N TRP A 37 2.85 0.29 22.26
CA TRP A 37 3.70 -0.26 21.20
C TRP A 37 2.89 -0.95 20.11
N TYR A 38 1.62 -1.21 20.33
CA TYR A 38 0.77 -1.96 19.42
C TYR A 38 -0.53 -1.23 19.12
N MET A 39 -1.11 -1.53 17.97
CA MET A 39 -2.46 -1.14 17.62
C MET A 39 -3.10 -2.12 16.66
N THR A 40 -4.42 -2.21 16.74
CA THR A 40 -5.26 -2.95 15.79
C THR A 40 -6.17 -1.95 15.06
N THR A 41 -6.30 -2.13 13.75
CA THR A 41 -7.28 -1.42 12.91
C THR A 41 -8.19 -2.44 12.24
N GLU A 42 -9.50 -2.27 12.40
CA GLU A 42 -10.51 -3.19 11.86
C GLU A 42 -10.85 -2.86 10.39
N GLY A 43 -11.07 -3.91 9.59
CA GLY A 43 -11.66 -3.81 8.26
C GLY A 43 -13.19 -3.69 8.34
N VAL A 44 -13.80 -3.16 7.28
CA VAL A 44 -15.24 -2.84 7.23
C VAL A 44 -15.90 -3.23 5.91
N LEU A 45 -15.26 -4.05 5.07
CA LEU A 45 -15.81 -4.51 3.78
C LEU A 45 -17.14 -5.26 3.95
N ASP A 46 -17.23 -6.15 4.92
CA ASP A 46 -18.41 -6.99 5.20
C ASP A 46 -19.69 -6.23 5.57
N THR A 47 -19.55 -4.95 5.91
CA THR A 47 -20.64 -4.06 6.28
C THR A 47 -20.75 -2.84 5.36
N ASP A 48 -19.99 -2.81 4.26
CA ASP A 48 -20.03 -1.72 3.29
C ASP A 48 -21.24 -1.83 2.34
N TYR A 49 -21.33 -0.91 1.38
CA TYR A 49 -22.49 -0.71 0.51
C TYR A 49 -22.13 -1.01 -0.96
N TYR A 50 -21.32 -2.06 -1.17
CA TYR A 50 -21.01 -2.57 -2.50
C TYR A 50 -22.00 -3.68 -2.84
N ASP A 51 -22.58 -3.62 -4.05
CA ASP A 51 -23.55 -4.60 -4.55
C ASP A 51 -22.97 -5.41 -5.72
N LEU A 52 -21.88 -4.93 -6.33
CA LEU A 52 -21.33 -5.47 -7.57
C LEU A 52 -19.90 -6.02 -7.41
N TYR A 53 -19.40 -6.07 -6.17
CA TYR A 53 -18.16 -6.76 -5.86
C TYR A 53 -18.34 -8.26 -6.15
N PRO A 54 -17.51 -8.87 -7.02
CA PRO A 54 -17.75 -10.23 -7.50
C PRO A 54 -17.32 -11.32 -6.52
N TYR A 55 -16.69 -10.95 -5.41
CA TYR A 55 -16.15 -11.86 -4.40
C TYR A 55 -16.87 -11.72 -3.07
N VAL A 56 -16.55 -12.60 -2.12
CA VAL A 56 -17.13 -12.56 -0.77
C VAL A 56 -16.73 -11.27 -0.06
N GLU A 57 -17.69 -10.56 0.49
CA GLU A 57 -17.48 -9.34 1.28
C GLU A 57 -17.13 -9.72 2.72
N ALA A 58 -15.84 -10.02 2.93
CA ALA A 58 -15.29 -10.33 4.24
C ALA A 58 -14.11 -9.41 4.53
N SER A 59 -14.05 -8.92 5.77
CA SER A 59 -13.07 -7.94 6.22
C SER A 59 -11.74 -8.59 6.62
N VAL A 60 -10.66 -7.82 6.48
CA VAL A 60 -9.34 -8.11 7.05
C VAL A 60 -9.10 -7.12 8.19
N ASP A 61 -8.65 -7.59 9.34
CA ASP A 61 -8.18 -6.76 10.45
C ASP A 61 -6.65 -6.75 10.45
N PHE A 62 -6.08 -5.60 10.83
CA PHE A 62 -4.65 -5.33 10.73
C PHE A 62 -4.06 -4.98 12.08
N GLY A 63 -3.09 -5.78 12.54
CA GLY A 63 -2.28 -5.52 13.71
C GLY A 63 -0.94 -4.89 13.35
N LEU A 64 -0.49 -3.92 14.14
CA LEU A 64 0.74 -3.18 13.91
C LEU A 64 1.51 -2.95 15.21
N SER A 65 2.81 -3.18 15.16
CA SER A 65 3.76 -2.76 16.19
C SER A 65 4.51 -1.49 15.81
N ARG A 66 5.01 -0.74 16.80
CA ARG A 66 5.87 0.44 16.59
C ARG A 66 7.19 0.14 15.88
N TYR A 67 7.61 -1.12 15.83
CA TYR A 67 8.86 -1.53 15.17
C TYR A 67 8.65 -1.89 13.69
N GLY A 68 7.40 -2.07 13.27
CA GLY A 68 7.04 -2.39 11.88
C GLY A 68 6.67 -3.84 11.62
N GLU A 69 6.53 -4.65 12.67
CA GLU A 69 5.97 -6.01 12.59
C GLU A 69 4.44 -5.90 12.44
N MET A 70 3.83 -6.67 11.53
CA MET A 70 2.36 -6.72 11.31
C MET A 70 1.70 -7.64 12.35
N ILE A 71 1.92 -7.32 13.62
CA ILE A 71 1.38 -8.04 14.78
C ILE A 71 1.06 -7.02 15.88
N ASP A 72 -0.18 -7.04 16.36
CA ASP A 72 -0.59 -6.49 17.64
C ASP A 72 -0.54 -7.62 18.68
N SER A 73 0.44 -7.54 19.59
CA SER A 73 0.62 -8.56 20.63
C SER A 73 -0.39 -8.43 21.78
N GLU A 74 -1.09 -7.31 21.90
CA GLU A 74 -2.11 -7.13 22.94
C GLU A 74 -3.42 -7.83 22.56
N THR A 75 -3.81 -7.71 21.29
CA THR A 75 -5.02 -8.33 20.74
C THR A 75 -4.78 -9.69 20.08
N ASN A 76 -3.52 -10.01 19.77
CA ASN A 76 -3.10 -11.16 18.95
C ASN A 76 -3.70 -11.13 17.54
N ILE A 77 -3.69 -9.95 16.92
CA ILE A 77 -4.11 -9.77 15.53
C ILE A 77 -2.89 -9.46 14.70
N GLY A 78 -2.74 -10.14 13.57
CA GLY A 78 -1.75 -9.88 12.54
C GLY A 78 -2.43 -9.39 11.27
N LEU A 79 -2.81 -10.31 10.39
CA LEU A 79 -3.59 -10.04 9.18
C LEU A 79 -4.86 -10.92 9.18
N GLU A 80 -5.72 -10.69 10.17
CA GLU A 80 -6.86 -11.56 10.46
C GLU A 80 -7.96 -11.40 9.42
N TYR A 81 -8.26 -12.46 8.69
CA TYR A 81 -9.33 -12.52 7.73
C TYR A 81 -10.61 -13.11 8.32
N ALA A 82 -11.67 -12.31 8.33
CA ALA A 82 -13.05 -12.67 8.70
C ALA A 82 -13.21 -13.26 10.13
N GLY A 83 -12.23 -13.09 11.02
CA GLY A 83 -12.17 -13.81 12.30
C GLY A 83 -12.00 -15.33 12.16
N LEU A 84 -11.54 -15.80 11.00
CA LEU A 84 -11.43 -17.22 10.67
C LEU A 84 -9.99 -17.68 10.43
N ARG A 85 -9.13 -16.82 9.89
CA ARG A 85 -7.71 -17.09 9.63
C ARG A 85 -6.86 -15.88 9.98
N ASP A 86 -5.69 -16.10 10.56
CA ASP A 86 -4.68 -15.06 10.73
C ASP A 86 -3.33 -15.70 10.42
N PRO A 87 -2.65 -15.34 9.31
CA PRO A 87 -1.41 -15.97 8.92
C PRO A 87 -0.22 -15.55 9.78
N PHE A 88 -0.29 -14.44 10.52
CA PHE A 88 0.86 -13.89 11.27
C PHE A 88 0.68 -13.97 12.79
N ALA A 89 -0.55 -14.16 13.28
CA ALA A 89 -0.86 -14.34 14.69
C ALA A 89 -1.85 -15.50 14.94
N ALA A 90 -1.69 -16.63 14.23
CA ALA A 90 -2.60 -17.77 14.33
C ALA A 90 -2.73 -18.36 15.76
N PRO A 91 -3.93 -18.84 16.15
CA PRO A 91 -5.18 -18.82 15.38
C PRO A 91 -5.85 -17.44 15.41
N ALA A 92 -6.76 -17.20 14.46
CA ALA A 92 -7.62 -16.01 14.52
C ALA A 92 -8.34 -15.86 15.88
N GLY A 93 -8.50 -14.60 16.28
CA GLY A 93 -8.97 -14.12 17.56
C GLY A 93 -7.87 -14.08 18.63
N ALA A 94 -8.20 -13.55 19.80
CA ALA A 94 -7.23 -13.34 20.88
C ALA A 94 -6.63 -14.63 21.52
N GLY A 95 -6.95 -15.82 21.01
CA GLY A 95 -6.52 -17.11 21.56
C GLY A 95 -5.07 -17.46 21.19
N LEU A 96 -4.44 -18.32 22.00
CA LEU A 96 -3.15 -18.93 21.67
C LEU A 96 -3.27 -20.44 21.63
N VAL A 97 -2.52 -21.09 20.74
CA VAL A 97 -2.40 -22.55 20.65
C VAL A 97 -0.99 -22.98 20.99
N SER A 98 -0.84 -24.15 21.61
CA SER A 98 0.48 -24.64 22.05
C SER A 98 1.45 -24.91 20.91
N LYS A 99 0.94 -25.04 19.68
CA LYS A 99 1.75 -25.31 18.48
C LYS A 99 2.33 -24.03 17.87
N LEU A 100 1.61 -22.90 18.01
CA LEU A 100 2.00 -21.58 17.52
C LEU A 100 2.06 -20.60 18.71
N PRO A 101 2.95 -20.84 19.68
CA PRO A 101 3.22 -19.83 20.70
C PRO A 101 3.91 -18.61 20.07
N LYS A 102 3.70 -17.42 20.66
CA LYS A 102 4.23 -16.15 20.12
C LYS A 102 5.72 -16.13 19.73
N ASN A 103 6.57 -16.93 20.37
CA ASN A 103 7.99 -17.01 20.03
C ASN A 103 8.28 -17.59 18.64
N VAL A 104 7.30 -18.22 17.99
CA VAL A 104 7.43 -18.69 16.60
C VAL A 104 6.71 -17.80 15.59
N TRP A 105 6.06 -16.72 16.00
CA TRP A 105 5.49 -15.77 15.03
C TRP A 105 6.62 -14.94 14.43
N ILE A 106 7.10 -15.34 13.24
CA ILE A 106 8.15 -14.63 12.52
C ILE A 106 7.49 -13.70 11.49
N ASN A 107 7.47 -12.40 11.75
CA ASN A 107 6.93 -11.40 10.81
C ASN A 107 7.67 -10.07 10.95
N GLY A 108 8.13 -9.52 9.82
CA GLY A 108 8.62 -8.15 9.74
C GLY A 108 9.76 -8.00 8.74
N TRP A 109 10.85 -7.34 9.15
CA TRP A 109 11.92 -6.92 8.24
C TRP A 109 13.32 -7.13 8.81
N TYR A 110 14.30 -7.23 7.91
CA TYR A 110 15.72 -7.35 8.23
C TYR A 110 16.57 -6.50 7.28
N ILE A 111 17.60 -5.83 7.81
CA ILE A 111 18.56 -5.02 7.06
C ILE A 111 20.00 -5.45 7.38
N ASP A 112 20.84 -5.55 6.35
CA ASP A 112 22.29 -5.72 6.44
C ASP A 112 22.99 -4.56 5.72
N ILE A 113 23.89 -3.88 6.42
CA ILE A 113 24.56 -2.66 5.98
C ILE A 113 26.06 -2.89 5.98
N THR A 114 26.66 -2.81 4.80
CA THR A 114 28.10 -2.99 4.64
C THR A 114 28.76 -1.72 4.09
N TYR A 115 29.78 -1.23 4.79
CA TYR A 115 30.49 -0.01 4.41
C TYR A 115 31.94 -0.01 4.91
N ASN A 116 32.72 1.02 4.52
CA ASN A 116 34.08 1.21 5.00
C ASN A 116 34.18 2.50 5.84
N HIS A 117 34.64 2.37 7.07
CA HIS A 117 34.93 3.50 7.95
C HIS A 117 36.44 3.84 7.92
N GLN A 118 36.78 5.13 7.92
CA GLN A 118 38.14 5.69 7.93
C GLN A 118 39.05 5.08 9.01
N SER A 119 38.58 5.05 10.26
CA SER A 119 39.33 4.55 11.42
C SER A 119 38.94 3.15 11.87
N TRP A 120 37.67 2.72 11.69
CA TRP A 120 37.19 1.41 12.17
C TRP A 120 37.36 0.29 11.15
N GLY A 121 37.72 0.62 9.91
CA GLY A 121 37.93 -0.34 8.82
C GLY A 121 36.61 -0.81 8.21
N ARG A 122 36.59 -2.05 7.72
CA ARG A 122 35.42 -2.71 7.15
C ARG A 122 34.35 -2.92 8.22
N ARG A 123 33.12 -2.47 7.97
CA ARG A 123 31.98 -2.59 8.88
C ARG A 123 30.84 -3.37 8.24
N ASN A 124 30.14 -4.15 9.06
CA ASN A 124 28.93 -4.87 8.71
C ASN A 124 27.97 -4.77 9.90
N VAL A 125 26.88 -4.05 9.72
CA VAL A 125 25.86 -3.79 10.74
C VAL A 125 24.55 -4.39 10.25
N TRP A 126 23.91 -5.21 11.07
CA TRP A 126 22.60 -5.75 10.79
C TRP A 126 21.60 -5.37 11.88
N ALA A 127 20.34 -5.23 11.49
CA ALA A 127 19.22 -5.03 12.40
C ALA A 127 17.98 -5.72 11.82
N GLY A 128 17.05 -6.12 12.67
CA GLY A 128 15.77 -6.65 12.22
C GLY A 128 14.74 -6.71 13.33
N ALA A 129 13.48 -6.53 12.94
CA ALA A 129 12.31 -6.65 13.79
C ALA A 129 11.43 -7.75 13.17
N LEU A 130 11.52 -8.96 13.70
CA LEU A 130 10.82 -10.17 13.23
C LEU A 130 9.76 -10.69 14.21
N PHE A 131 9.39 -9.90 15.21
CA PHE A 131 8.53 -10.25 16.36
C PHE A 131 9.06 -11.38 17.26
N GLY A 132 9.20 -12.60 16.74
CA GLY A 132 9.79 -13.77 17.38
C GLY A 132 11.22 -14.08 16.93
N ASP A 133 11.92 -14.95 17.66
CA ASP A 133 13.23 -15.51 17.26
C ASP A 133 13.34 -17.03 17.47
N LEU A 134 12.19 -17.72 17.52
CA LEU A 134 12.00 -19.13 17.87
C LEU A 134 12.29 -19.46 19.35
N THR A 135 12.88 -18.55 20.12
CA THR A 135 13.20 -18.75 21.54
C THR A 135 12.33 -17.87 22.45
N ASN A 136 12.13 -16.62 22.06
CA ASN A 136 11.29 -15.64 22.75
C ASN A 136 10.66 -14.66 21.72
N TYR A 137 9.87 -13.71 22.18
CA TYR A 137 9.15 -12.75 21.33
C TYR A 137 9.08 -11.36 21.95
N GLY A 138 8.74 -10.36 21.12
CA GLY A 138 8.49 -8.98 21.54
C GLY A 138 9.68 -8.35 22.25
N GLY A 139 9.40 -7.43 23.17
CA GLY A 139 10.42 -6.76 23.98
C GLY A 139 11.09 -5.57 23.30
N PRO A 140 11.95 -4.83 24.01
CA PRO A 140 12.74 -3.75 23.43
C PRO A 140 13.80 -4.30 22.46
N TRP A 141 14.51 -3.39 21.78
CA TRP A 141 15.70 -3.75 21.01
C TRP A 141 16.74 -4.46 21.88
N ILE A 142 17.40 -5.47 21.29
CA ILE A 142 18.48 -6.22 21.92
C ILE A 142 19.75 -6.10 21.08
N ARG A 143 20.86 -5.72 21.71
CA ARG A 143 22.17 -5.70 21.08
C ARG A 143 22.94 -7.00 21.33
N VAL A 144 23.32 -7.66 20.25
CA VAL A 144 24.19 -8.85 20.23
C VAL A 144 25.64 -8.40 20.08
N ASP A 145 26.54 -8.91 20.93
CA ASP A 145 27.95 -8.52 20.95
C ASP A 145 28.79 -9.72 21.43
N ASN A 146 29.96 -9.92 20.86
CA ASN A 146 30.87 -11.02 21.20
C ASN A 146 31.43 -10.99 22.62
N THR A 147 31.30 -9.87 23.33
CA THR A 147 31.73 -9.75 24.71
C THR A 147 30.64 -10.13 25.72
N TYR A 148 29.39 -10.31 25.28
CA TYR A 148 28.25 -10.58 26.17
C TYR A 148 28.06 -12.07 26.43
N ASP A 149 28.16 -12.89 25.39
CA ASP A 149 28.02 -14.35 25.48
C ASP A 149 29.39 -15.05 25.28
N PRO A 150 29.92 -15.72 26.31
CA PRO A 150 31.21 -16.41 26.23
C PRO A 150 31.22 -17.63 25.29
N SER A 151 30.07 -18.01 24.68
CA SER A 151 29.98 -19.11 23.72
C SER A 151 30.64 -18.81 22.36
N TYR A 152 30.94 -17.54 22.08
CA TYR A 152 31.72 -17.07 20.95
C TYR A 152 32.60 -15.89 21.39
N SER A 153 33.59 -15.52 20.57
CA SER A 153 34.56 -14.49 20.96
C SER A 153 35.05 -13.64 19.77
N THR A 154 34.31 -13.66 18.67
CA THR A 154 34.64 -12.93 17.44
C THR A 154 33.40 -12.20 16.95
N GLU A 155 33.60 -11.05 16.30
CA GLU A 155 32.55 -10.26 15.64
C GLU A 155 31.73 -11.10 14.66
N THR A 156 32.39 -12.01 13.93
CA THR A 156 31.70 -12.95 13.01
C THR A 156 30.77 -13.95 13.71
N GLY A 157 30.86 -14.08 15.04
CA GLY A 157 29.95 -14.90 15.85
C GLY A 157 28.69 -14.15 16.29
N GLU A 158 28.61 -12.85 16.04
CA GLU A 158 27.43 -12.01 16.30
C GLU A 158 26.37 -12.25 15.23
N THR A 159 25.53 -13.24 15.48
CA THR A 159 24.43 -13.62 14.59
C THR A 159 23.09 -13.29 15.23
N PHE A 160 22.06 -13.02 14.43
CA PHE A 160 20.69 -12.76 14.88
C PHE A 160 20.10 -13.86 15.80
N LYS A 161 20.60 -15.10 15.70
CA LYS A 161 20.19 -16.22 16.59
C LYS A 161 20.69 -16.11 18.03
N LYS A 162 21.66 -15.24 18.32
CA LYS A 162 22.27 -15.13 19.64
C LYS A 162 21.45 -14.22 20.55
N PRO A 163 21.53 -14.42 21.88
CA PRO A 163 20.95 -13.48 22.81
C PRO A 163 21.83 -12.24 22.94
N GLY A 164 21.27 -11.15 23.48
CA GLY A 164 21.99 -9.92 23.72
C GLY A 164 21.48 -9.14 24.94
N TYR A 165 21.91 -7.90 25.09
CA TYR A 165 21.41 -7.02 26.16
C TYR A 165 20.40 -6.00 25.64
N GLU A 166 19.42 -5.68 26.49
CA GLU A 166 18.42 -4.64 26.25
C GLU A 166 19.06 -3.28 25.95
N VAL A 167 18.48 -2.60 24.95
CA VAL A 167 18.79 -1.27 24.48
C VAL A 167 17.64 -0.32 24.84
N ASP A 168 17.97 0.84 25.41
CA ASP A 168 17.01 1.88 25.74
C ASP A 168 16.61 2.75 24.53
N ALA A 169 15.71 3.71 24.76
CA ALA A 169 15.22 4.60 23.71
C ALA A 169 16.30 5.51 23.09
N ASP A 170 17.44 5.70 23.78
CA ASP A 170 18.57 6.49 23.30
C ASP A 170 19.61 5.63 22.56
N GLY A 171 19.34 4.33 22.40
CA GLY A 171 20.25 3.38 21.74
C GLY A 171 21.38 2.87 22.64
N SER A 172 21.29 3.10 23.95
CA SER A 172 22.29 2.65 24.93
C SER A 172 21.93 1.29 25.52
N VAL A 173 22.92 0.42 25.70
CA VAL A 173 22.72 -0.86 26.41
C VAL A 173 22.53 -0.60 27.90
N ILE A 174 21.37 -1.03 28.43
CA ILE A 174 21.00 -0.92 29.85
C ILE A 174 20.81 -2.29 30.51
N GLY A 175 20.68 -3.35 29.71
CA GLY A 175 20.52 -4.72 30.18
C GLY A 175 21.77 -5.28 30.87
N SER A 176 21.55 -6.18 31.84
CA SER A 176 22.62 -6.96 32.49
C SER A 176 22.39 -8.47 32.41
N THR A 177 21.30 -8.90 31.77
CA THR A 177 20.92 -10.29 31.56
C THR A 177 20.73 -10.52 30.07
N LEU A 178 21.31 -11.60 29.55
CA LEU A 178 21.16 -12.00 28.16
C LEU A 178 19.71 -12.37 27.87
N MET A 179 19.14 -11.79 26.81
CA MET A 179 17.76 -11.97 26.40
C MET A 179 17.66 -12.43 24.95
N TYR A 180 16.60 -13.20 24.67
CA TYR A 180 16.12 -13.54 23.34
C TYR A 180 14.91 -12.68 22.98
N GLY A 181 14.59 -12.54 21.70
CA GLY A 181 13.49 -11.73 21.15
C GLY A 181 13.69 -11.41 19.67
N GLY A 182 12.62 -11.09 18.94
CA GLY A 182 12.68 -10.85 17.48
C GLY A 182 13.26 -9.51 17.05
N ARG A 183 13.62 -8.62 17.98
CA ARG A 183 14.12 -7.25 17.71
C ARG A 183 15.60 -7.15 18.06
N LYS A 184 16.48 -7.33 17.08
CA LYS A 184 17.92 -7.49 17.32
C LYS A 184 18.80 -6.69 16.36
N THR A 185 20.00 -6.38 16.84
CA THR A 185 21.07 -5.74 16.06
C THR A 185 22.45 -6.09 16.64
N ASN A 186 23.51 -6.06 15.83
CA ASN A 186 24.90 -6.02 16.32
C ASN A 186 25.47 -4.60 16.45
N GLY A 187 24.75 -3.59 15.95
CA GLY A 187 25.04 -2.16 16.14
C GLY A 187 24.18 -1.60 17.28
N THR A 188 23.35 -0.60 17.00
CA THR A 188 22.22 -0.25 17.87
C THR A 188 21.08 0.34 17.04
N ALA A 189 19.87 0.36 17.58
CA ALA A 189 18.69 0.86 16.90
C ALA A 189 17.79 1.63 17.86
N THR A 190 17.11 2.66 17.35
CA THR A 190 16.05 3.39 18.07
C THR A 190 14.78 3.41 17.23
N THR A 191 13.63 3.49 17.88
CA THR A 191 12.32 3.41 17.23
C THR A 191 11.41 4.51 17.72
N GLY A 192 10.67 5.15 16.82
CA GLY A 192 9.63 6.12 17.15
C GLY A 192 8.38 5.49 17.77
N VAL A 193 7.37 6.31 18.05
CA VAL A 193 6.00 5.82 18.31
C VAL A 193 5.28 5.58 16.98
N ILE A 194 4.19 4.81 16.99
CA ILE A 194 3.32 4.71 15.81
C ILE A 194 2.68 6.09 15.55
N GLN A 195 2.85 6.60 14.34
CA GLN A 195 2.26 7.87 13.92
C GLN A 195 1.05 7.60 13.04
N VAL A 196 -0.15 7.68 13.60
CA VAL A 196 -1.40 7.64 12.81
C VAL A 196 -1.53 8.96 12.06
N LEU A 197 -1.42 8.89 10.73
CA LEU A 197 -1.46 10.06 9.84
C LEU A 197 -2.88 10.33 9.34
N TYR A 198 -3.67 9.29 9.14
CA TYR A 198 -5.08 9.37 8.74
C TYR A 198 -5.83 8.12 9.20
N ASP A 199 -7.02 8.26 9.78
CA ASP A 199 -7.88 7.16 10.19
C ASP A 199 -9.33 7.48 9.80
N GLY A 200 -9.59 7.41 8.50
CA GLY A 200 -10.88 7.67 7.89
C GLY A 200 -11.82 6.46 7.91
N PRO A 201 -13.06 6.64 7.47
CA PRO A 201 -14.07 5.58 7.43
C PRO A 201 -13.65 4.35 6.59
N ARG A 202 -12.85 4.54 5.54
CA ARG A 202 -12.37 3.46 4.65
C ARG A 202 -10.86 3.43 4.41
N LYS A 203 -10.10 4.43 4.85
CA LYS A 203 -8.64 4.45 4.71
C LYS A 203 -7.98 4.70 6.05
N PHE A 204 -6.97 3.89 6.37
CA PHE A 204 -6.07 4.08 7.48
C PHE A 204 -4.65 4.25 6.95
N VAL A 205 -3.93 5.24 7.47
CA VAL A 205 -2.53 5.52 7.14
C VAL A 205 -1.76 5.72 8.44
N ALA A 206 -0.73 4.92 8.65
CA ALA A 206 0.19 5.08 9.77
C ALA A 206 1.64 4.90 9.34
N MET A 207 2.55 5.54 10.06
CA MET A 207 3.99 5.42 9.82
C MET A 207 4.71 4.99 11.09
N VAL A 208 5.72 4.13 10.91
CA VAL A 208 6.70 3.79 11.94
C VAL A 208 8.09 4.16 11.45
N SER A 209 9.00 4.45 12.36
CA SER A 209 10.36 4.91 12.04
C SER A 209 11.37 4.22 12.93
N ASN A 210 12.40 3.65 12.30
CA ASN A 210 13.52 3.00 12.97
C ASN A 210 14.83 3.62 12.48
N ARG A 211 15.72 4.01 13.40
CA ARG A 211 17.05 4.53 13.08
C ARG A 211 18.11 3.50 13.40
N ILE A 212 18.99 3.21 12.44
CA ILE A 212 20.04 2.21 12.56
C ILE A 212 21.40 2.88 12.74
N TYR A 213 22.17 2.41 13.71
CA TYR A 213 23.48 2.93 14.04
C TYR A 213 24.54 1.83 14.01
N ASP A 214 25.74 2.16 13.54
CA ASP A 214 26.94 1.39 13.91
C ASP A 214 27.37 1.78 15.32
N TYR A 215 27.77 0.79 16.12
CA TYR A 215 28.34 0.99 17.45
C TYR A 215 29.80 0.52 17.47
N HIS A 216 30.73 1.45 17.70
CA HIS A 216 32.13 1.11 17.84
C HIS A 216 32.52 0.98 19.32
N GLN A 217 32.57 -0.27 19.79
CA GLN A 217 32.81 -0.62 21.17
C GLN A 217 34.11 -0.01 21.77
N PRO A 218 35.27 -0.02 21.09
CA PRO A 218 36.50 0.54 21.66
C PRO A 218 36.45 2.04 21.98
N SER A 219 35.69 2.82 21.20
CA SER A 219 35.51 4.26 21.45
C SER A 219 34.18 4.62 22.10
N GLN A 220 33.29 3.63 22.29
CA GLN A 220 31.92 3.82 22.80
C GLN A 220 31.15 4.90 22.04
N THR A 221 31.28 4.90 20.72
CA THR A 221 30.66 5.91 19.85
C THR A 221 29.67 5.26 18.89
N MET A 222 28.56 5.96 18.65
CA MET A 222 27.55 5.60 17.67
C MET A 222 27.71 6.43 16.40
N LEU A 223 27.49 5.81 15.25
CA LEU A 223 27.37 6.49 13.96
C LEU A 223 26.01 6.15 13.37
N ALA A 224 25.17 7.15 13.12
CA ALA A 224 23.89 6.95 12.47
C ALA A 224 24.11 6.61 10.99
N LEU A 225 23.49 5.56 10.50
CA LEU A 225 23.69 5.06 9.13
C LEU A 225 22.49 5.39 8.25
N VAL A 226 21.33 4.87 8.64
CA VAL A 226 20.09 5.00 7.86
C VAL A 226 18.89 5.14 8.77
N ASP A 227 17.83 5.73 8.24
CA ASP A 227 16.48 5.57 8.76
C ASP A 227 15.67 4.63 7.86
N VAL A 228 14.93 3.73 8.50
CA VAL A 228 13.94 2.83 7.88
C VAL A 228 12.56 3.31 8.30
N LYS A 229 11.80 3.85 7.35
CA LYS A 229 10.41 4.28 7.54
C LYS A 229 9.48 3.34 6.81
N LEU A 230 8.48 2.85 7.52
CA LEU A 230 7.43 2.01 6.93
C LEU A 230 6.11 2.77 7.06
N THR A 231 5.52 3.12 5.93
CA THR A 231 4.20 3.75 5.84
C THR A 231 3.19 2.68 5.43
N PHE A 232 2.29 2.37 6.35
CA PHE A 232 1.20 1.42 6.16
C PHE A 232 -0.02 2.16 5.64
N ILE A 233 -0.54 1.75 4.48
CA ILE A 233 -1.77 2.24 3.88
C ILE A 233 -2.72 1.05 3.82
N PHE A 234 -3.76 1.11 4.65
CA PHE A 234 -4.79 0.09 4.74
C PHE A 234 -6.13 0.66 4.27
N ASP A 235 -6.58 0.24 3.10
CA ASP A 235 -7.94 0.45 2.67
C ASP A 235 -8.82 -0.56 3.42
N LYS A 236 -9.57 -0.09 4.41
CA LYS A 236 -10.39 -0.92 5.32
C LYS A 236 -11.48 -1.70 4.60
N VAL A 237 -11.78 -1.34 3.36
CA VAL A 237 -12.72 -2.06 2.49
C VAL A 237 -12.02 -2.99 1.51
N ASP A 238 -10.71 -3.08 1.52
CA ASP A 238 -9.93 -4.07 0.77
C ASP A 238 -9.53 -5.23 1.67
N LYS A 239 -8.98 -6.26 1.04
CA LYS A 239 -8.44 -7.44 1.73
C LYS A 239 -6.91 -7.41 1.79
N GLN A 240 -6.33 -6.21 1.79
CA GLN A 240 -4.88 -6.02 1.72
C GLN A 240 -4.38 -4.75 2.43
N VAL A 241 -3.09 -4.77 2.81
CA VAL A 241 -2.34 -3.65 3.37
C VAL A 241 -1.12 -3.38 2.48
N VAL A 242 -0.94 -2.12 2.07
CA VAL A 242 0.24 -1.66 1.33
C VAL A 242 1.25 -1.09 2.32
N ILE A 243 2.53 -1.43 2.16
CA ILE A 243 3.64 -0.88 2.94
C ILE A 243 4.62 -0.21 2.00
N LEU A 244 4.81 1.10 2.13
CA LEU A 244 5.92 1.84 1.52
C LEU A 244 7.11 1.78 2.48
N LYS A 245 8.24 1.25 2.00
CA LYS A 245 9.44 0.97 2.80
C LYS A 245 10.59 1.85 2.33
N ASP A 246 10.73 3.00 2.96
CA ASP A 246 11.75 3.98 2.66
C ASP A 246 13.01 3.74 3.51
N VAL A 247 14.16 3.54 2.86
CA VAL A 247 15.48 3.47 3.50
C VAL A 247 16.31 4.66 3.04
N LYS A 248 16.57 5.60 3.94
CA LYS A 248 17.30 6.86 3.64
C LYS A 248 18.64 6.89 4.35
N LEU A 249 19.67 7.27 3.61
CA LEU A 249 21.00 7.58 4.12
C LEU A 249 20.94 8.81 5.04
N LEU A 250 21.53 8.70 6.22
CA LEU A 250 21.72 9.85 7.09
C LEU A 250 23.04 10.55 6.78
N ASP A 251 23.08 11.87 6.95
CA ASP A 251 24.28 12.68 6.77
C ASP A 251 25.49 12.12 7.52
N GLN A 252 26.56 11.84 6.77
CA GLN A 252 27.78 11.28 7.34
C GLN A 252 28.77 12.39 7.68
N PRO A 253 29.40 12.38 8.87
CA PRO A 253 30.40 13.40 9.18
C PRO A 253 31.60 13.31 8.22
N LYS A 254 32.14 14.47 7.85
CA LYS A 254 33.27 14.55 6.93
C LYS A 254 34.45 13.68 7.39
N PHE A 255 35.04 12.93 6.46
CA PHE A 255 36.18 12.02 6.68
C PHE A 255 35.87 10.79 7.56
N VAL A 256 34.61 10.43 7.73
CA VAL A 256 34.20 9.19 8.42
C VAL A 256 34.13 8.02 7.45
N MET A 257 33.50 8.19 6.30
CA MET A 257 33.35 7.15 5.28
C MET A 257 34.58 7.03 4.37
N GLN A 258 34.90 5.80 3.97
CA GLN A 258 35.94 5.45 2.99
C GLN A 258 35.31 4.79 1.76
N PRO A 259 36.00 4.79 0.61
CA PRO A 259 35.47 4.19 -0.59
C PRO A 259 35.13 2.71 -0.41
N LEU A 260 33.92 2.33 -0.79
CA LEU A 260 33.45 0.96 -0.91
C LEU A 260 33.74 0.47 -2.34
N THR A 261 34.26 -0.75 -2.49
CA THR A 261 34.47 -1.36 -3.81
C THR A 261 33.60 -2.60 -3.95
N ILE A 262 32.83 -2.66 -5.03
CA ILE A 262 32.05 -3.83 -5.42
C ILE A 262 32.50 -4.31 -6.79
N GLY A 263 32.44 -5.62 -7.03
CA GLY A 263 32.61 -6.19 -8.36
C GLY A 263 31.28 -6.19 -9.10
N VAL A 264 31.31 -5.91 -10.40
CA VAL A 264 30.14 -6.00 -11.28
C VAL A 264 30.51 -6.94 -12.42
N PRO A 265 29.67 -7.93 -12.78
CA PRO A 265 29.98 -8.84 -13.87
C PRO A 265 30.32 -8.11 -15.17
N GLU A 266 31.30 -8.65 -15.89
CA GLU A 266 31.75 -8.14 -17.19
C GLU A 266 32.25 -6.68 -17.19
N SER A 267 32.45 -6.09 -16.00
CA SER A 267 32.87 -4.71 -15.80
C SER A 267 34.07 -4.60 -14.86
N SER A 268 34.72 -3.44 -14.85
CA SER A 268 35.75 -3.16 -13.84
C SER A 268 35.08 -2.98 -12.47
N PRO A 269 35.75 -3.34 -11.36
CA PRO A 269 35.22 -3.06 -10.02
C PRO A 269 34.83 -1.59 -9.87
N VAL A 270 33.66 -1.36 -9.31
CA VAL A 270 33.07 -0.04 -9.09
C VAL A 270 33.47 0.46 -7.71
N VAL A 271 33.93 1.71 -7.65
CA VAL A 271 34.38 2.36 -6.40
C VAL A 271 33.40 3.47 -6.04
N ILE A 272 32.73 3.32 -4.91
CA ILE A 272 31.74 4.26 -4.38
C ILE A 272 32.40 5.05 -3.24
N PRO A 273 32.66 6.36 -3.37
CA PRO A 273 33.49 7.13 -2.42
C PRO A 273 33.02 7.10 -0.96
N ALA A 274 31.71 7.12 -0.73
CA ALA A 274 31.07 7.08 0.59
C ALA A 274 29.73 6.31 0.49
N GLY A 275 29.82 5.02 0.16
CA GLY A 275 28.65 4.18 -0.09
C GLY A 275 28.32 3.21 1.05
N LEU A 276 27.04 3.03 1.30
CA LEU A 276 26.47 1.95 2.12
C LEU A 276 25.84 0.94 1.18
N LEU A 277 26.36 -0.29 1.16
CA LEU A 277 25.67 -1.41 0.51
C LEU A 277 24.61 -1.93 1.47
N ILE A 278 23.36 -1.94 1.03
CA ILE A 278 22.19 -2.36 1.80
C ILE A 278 21.60 -3.61 1.17
N GLN A 279 21.28 -4.58 2.02
CA GLN A 279 20.42 -5.71 1.69
C GLN A 279 19.25 -5.67 2.65
N PHE A 280 18.07 -5.36 2.13
CA PHE A 280 16.87 -5.11 2.92
C PHE A 280 15.79 -6.09 2.52
N SER A 281 15.21 -6.81 3.49
CA SER A 281 14.31 -7.91 3.22
C SER A 281 13.07 -7.90 4.09
N ASN A 282 11.99 -8.40 3.50
CA ASN A 282 10.77 -8.84 4.14
C ASN A 282 10.91 -10.29 4.56
N ARG A 283 10.42 -10.66 5.75
CA ARG A 283 10.54 -12.03 6.29
C ARG A 283 9.29 -12.40 7.06
N GLU A 284 8.55 -13.37 6.55
CA GLU A 284 7.25 -13.73 7.09
C GLU A 284 7.01 -15.24 7.07
N GLU A 285 6.64 -15.79 8.21
CA GLU A 285 6.06 -17.11 8.35
C GLU A 285 4.55 -17.03 8.10
N TRP A 286 4.02 -17.93 7.29
CA TRP A 286 2.61 -17.95 6.88
C TRP A 286 1.85 -19.14 7.49
N ASP A 287 1.21 -18.91 8.63
CA ASP A 287 0.39 -19.88 9.37
C ASP A 287 -1.06 -19.96 8.85
N LEU A 288 -1.27 -19.86 7.53
CA LEU A 288 -2.59 -19.74 6.91
C LEU A 288 -3.42 -21.04 6.99
N GLY A 289 -2.77 -22.19 7.14
CA GLY A 289 -3.43 -23.49 7.12
C GLY A 289 -4.44 -23.69 8.25
N SER A 290 -5.34 -24.66 8.06
CA SER A 290 -6.27 -25.08 9.09
C SER A 290 -5.59 -25.88 10.21
N ALA A 291 -6.12 -25.74 11.43
CA ALA A 291 -5.71 -26.54 12.57
C ALA A 291 -6.02 -28.05 12.35
N PRO A 292 -5.26 -28.97 12.96
CA PRO A 292 -4.10 -28.72 13.85
C PRO A 292 -2.77 -28.53 13.13
N GLU A 293 -2.71 -28.67 11.80
CA GLU A 293 -1.48 -28.62 11.04
C GLU A 293 -0.95 -27.20 10.82
N TYR A 294 -1.82 -26.25 10.46
CA TYR A 294 -1.47 -24.89 10.02
C TYR A 294 -0.60 -24.82 8.76
N SER A 295 -0.51 -25.95 8.05
CA SER A 295 0.31 -26.09 6.85
C SER A 295 -0.29 -25.43 5.62
N SER A 296 0.57 -25.01 4.69
CA SER A 296 0.16 -24.35 3.44
C SER A 296 1.04 -24.78 2.27
N TYR A 297 0.52 -24.66 1.05
CA TYR A 297 1.27 -24.71 -0.20
C TYR A 297 1.76 -23.31 -0.53
N ALA A 298 2.92 -23.13 -1.16
CA ALA A 298 3.38 -21.81 -1.54
C ALA A 298 4.22 -21.77 -2.82
N HIS A 299 3.91 -20.80 -3.67
CA HIS A 299 4.63 -20.53 -4.91
C HIS A 299 5.06 -19.06 -5.02
N TYR A 300 6.25 -18.81 -5.56
CA TYR A 300 6.82 -17.47 -5.77
C TYR A 300 6.96 -17.16 -7.26
N TYR A 301 6.05 -16.32 -7.75
CA TYR A 301 6.06 -15.72 -9.08
C TYR A 301 7.09 -14.59 -9.12
N THR A 302 8.25 -14.83 -9.74
CA THR A 302 9.40 -13.92 -9.63
C THR A 302 10.20 -13.78 -10.91
N ALA A 303 10.75 -12.59 -11.08
CA ALA A 303 11.74 -12.29 -12.09
C ALA A 303 13.03 -13.08 -11.82
N GLY A 304 13.60 -13.71 -12.85
CA GLY A 304 14.81 -14.52 -12.71
C GLY A 304 14.63 -15.89 -12.06
N GLY A 305 13.39 -16.28 -11.73
CA GLY A 305 13.03 -17.65 -11.36
C GLY A 305 13.29 -18.67 -12.48
N THR A 306 13.09 -19.97 -12.20
CA THR A 306 13.35 -21.02 -13.21
C THR A 306 12.50 -20.84 -14.50
N ALA A 307 11.31 -20.26 -14.36
CA ALA A 307 10.40 -19.97 -15.45
C ALA A 307 10.24 -18.47 -15.77
N ASP A 308 10.90 -17.58 -15.01
CA ASP A 308 10.79 -16.11 -15.11
C ASP A 308 9.32 -15.64 -15.13
N GLU A 309 8.67 -15.69 -13.96
CA GLU A 309 7.21 -15.58 -13.79
C GLU A 309 6.80 -14.22 -13.18
N ALA A 310 7.65 -13.19 -13.31
CA ALA A 310 7.33 -11.85 -12.85
C ALA A 310 6.05 -11.30 -13.48
N LEU A 311 5.37 -10.41 -12.76
CA LEU A 311 4.12 -9.82 -13.18
C LEU A 311 4.34 -8.40 -13.70
N ASP A 312 3.61 -8.02 -14.74
CA ASP A 312 3.72 -6.70 -15.36
C ASP A 312 3.09 -5.60 -14.49
N THR A 313 3.73 -4.43 -14.43
CA THR A 313 3.19 -3.25 -13.76
C THR A 313 3.41 -1.96 -14.53
N ALA A 314 2.56 -0.96 -14.28
CA ALA A 314 2.74 0.39 -14.76
C ALA A 314 3.98 1.11 -14.20
N TYR A 315 4.58 0.63 -13.11
CA TYR A 315 5.72 1.28 -12.45
C TYR A 315 7.07 0.75 -12.96
N ASN A 316 7.65 1.48 -13.91
CA ASN A 316 8.97 1.24 -14.51
C ASN A 316 10.09 2.03 -13.78
N ASP A 317 11.25 2.16 -14.43
CA ASP A 317 12.42 2.92 -13.96
C ASP A 317 12.18 4.43 -13.77
N ASP A 318 11.13 5.01 -14.34
CA ASP A 318 10.79 6.42 -14.13
C ASP A 318 10.15 6.68 -12.75
N TRP A 319 9.71 5.64 -12.04
CA TRP A 319 9.00 5.71 -10.76
C TRP A 319 9.87 5.50 -9.53
N THR A 320 11.19 5.36 -9.69
CA THR A 320 12.13 5.16 -8.57
C THR A 320 13.32 6.09 -8.64
N LEU A 321 13.87 6.48 -7.48
CA LEU A 321 15.18 7.11 -7.38
C LEU A 321 16.33 6.13 -7.61
N LEU A 322 16.11 4.86 -7.27
CA LEU A 322 17.18 3.88 -7.14
C LEU A 322 16.70 2.49 -7.56
N GLN A 323 17.32 1.97 -8.63
CA GLN A 323 17.19 0.57 -9.02
C GLN A 323 18.01 -0.33 -8.10
N THR A 324 17.62 -1.60 -8.00
CA THR A 324 18.43 -2.65 -7.36
C THR A 324 19.74 -2.88 -8.10
N LEU A 325 20.71 -3.49 -7.44
CA LEU A 325 22.01 -3.81 -8.03
C LEU A 325 21.90 -4.91 -9.11
N PRO A 326 22.86 -4.94 -10.06
CA PRO A 326 22.87 -5.95 -11.12
C PRO A 326 23.12 -7.37 -10.57
N PRO A 327 22.67 -8.40 -11.29
CA PRO A 327 22.76 -9.77 -10.82
C PRO A 327 24.22 -10.21 -10.78
N GLY A 328 24.60 -11.02 -9.80
CA GLY A 328 25.97 -11.53 -9.65
C GLY A 328 27.01 -10.46 -9.27
N TYR A 329 26.61 -9.26 -8.84
CA TYR A 329 27.54 -8.32 -8.24
C TYR A 329 28.25 -8.98 -7.04
N THR A 330 29.52 -8.63 -6.82
CA THR A 330 30.32 -9.27 -5.79
C THR A 330 30.78 -8.32 -4.71
N LEU A 331 30.68 -8.77 -3.47
CA LEU A 331 31.26 -8.12 -2.29
C LEU A 331 32.35 -9.02 -1.72
N ASP A 332 33.58 -8.53 -1.64
CA ASP A 332 34.73 -9.30 -1.15
C ASP A 332 34.91 -10.67 -1.85
N GLY A 333 34.53 -10.74 -3.14
CA GLY A 333 34.59 -11.95 -3.96
C GLY A 333 33.41 -12.91 -3.82
N THR A 334 32.42 -12.60 -2.98
CA THR A 334 31.16 -13.35 -2.84
C THR A 334 30.11 -12.73 -3.75
N ALA A 335 29.46 -13.52 -4.60
CA ALA A 335 28.35 -13.06 -5.43
C ALA A 335 27.08 -12.92 -4.57
N MET A 336 26.46 -11.74 -4.63
CA MET A 336 25.44 -11.29 -3.67
C MET A 336 24.03 -11.45 -4.21
N ALA A 337 23.59 -10.70 -5.20
CA ALA A 337 22.24 -10.87 -5.76
C ALA A 337 22.16 -11.93 -6.86
N LEU A 338 21.06 -12.68 -6.94
CA LEU A 338 20.75 -13.56 -8.07
C LEU A 338 20.13 -12.80 -9.25
N TYR A 339 19.29 -11.79 -8.97
CA TYR A 339 18.57 -11.02 -9.99
C TYR A 339 18.73 -9.50 -9.81
N GLY A 340 18.27 -8.72 -10.80
CA GLY A 340 18.42 -7.27 -10.89
C GLY A 340 19.07 -6.83 -12.21
N SER A 341 19.35 -5.54 -12.44
CA SER A 341 18.77 -4.38 -11.74
C SER A 341 17.29 -4.23 -12.10
N GLU A 342 16.46 -3.84 -11.13
CA GLU A 342 15.02 -3.58 -11.29
C GLU A 342 14.63 -2.29 -10.53
N PRO A 343 13.58 -1.57 -10.97
CA PRO A 343 12.75 -1.83 -12.14
C PRO A 343 13.46 -1.40 -13.43
N LYS A 344 13.13 -2.03 -14.56
CA LYS A 344 13.58 -1.66 -15.91
C LYS A 344 12.54 -0.78 -16.62
N SER A 345 12.81 -0.42 -17.87
CA SER A 345 11.86 0.31 -18.74
C SER A 345 10.51 -0.39 -18.93
N ALA A 346 10.49 -1.72 -18.79
CA ALA A 346 9.28 -2.49 -18.57
C ALA A 346 9.21 -2.80 -17.07
N GLY A 347 8.22 -2.23 -16.39
CA GLY A 347 8.03 -2.42 -14.96
C GLY A 347 7.55 -3.83 -14.66
N THR A 348 8.18 -4.48 -13.67
CA THR A 348 7.73 -5.78 -13.14
C THR A 348 7.66 -5.75 -11.62
N TYR A 349 6.88 -6.66 -11.06
CA TYR A 349 6.82 -6.94 -9.63
C TYR A 349 6.75 -8.46 -9.40
N ASP A 350 7.14 -8.90 -8.21
CA ASP A 350 7.15 -10.31 -7.84
C ASP A 350 6.08 -10.59 -6.78
N MET A 351 5.61 -11.83 -6.67
CA MET A 351 4.55 -12.22 -5.73
C MET A 351 4.78 -13.62 -5.16
N ALA A 352 4.65 -13.79 -3.86
CA ALA A 352 4.44 -15.09 -3.24
C ALA A 352 2.94 -15.30 -2.96
N GLN A 353 2.41 -16.45 -3.39
CA GLN A 353 1.06 -16.91 -3.08
C GLN A 353 1.13 -18.11 -2.14
N VAL A 354 0.30 -18.11 -1.11
CA VAL A 354 0.22 -19.17 -0.10
C VAL A 354 -1.22 -19.69 -0.05
N ILE A 355 -1.41 -21.00 -0.25
CA ILE A 355 -2.73 -21.64 -0.24
C ILE A 355 -2.88 -22.50 1.01
N SER A 356 -3.94 -22.30 1.77
CA SER A 356 -4.20 -23.07 2.98
C SER A 356 -4.36 -24.58 2.67
N ASN A 357 -3.91 -25.46 3.56
CA ASN A 357 -4.01 -26.92 3.35
C ASN A 357 -5.43 -27.47 3.13
N ASP A 358 -6.45 -26.75 3.59
CA ASP A 358 -7.86 -27.10 3.41
C ASP A 358 -8.46 -26.55 2.11
N GLY A 359 -7.70 -25.76 1.36
CA GLY A 359 -8.09 -25.19 0.08
C GLY A 359 -9.23 -24.18 0.18
N ASN A 360 -9.29 -23.43 1.28
CA ASN A 360 -10.35 -22.44 1.52
C ASN A 360 -9.85 -21.00 1.39
N TYR A 361 -8.55 -20.74 1.59
CA TYR A 361 -8.01 -19.39 1.67
C TYR A 361 -6.69 -19.26 0.92
N VAL A 362 -6.46 -18.05 0.42
CA VAL A 362 -5.23 -17.64 -0.25
C VAL A 362 -4.65 -16.44 0.49
N GLY A 363 -3.41 -16.56 0.94
CA GLY A 363 -2.58 -15.45 1.40
C GLY A 363 -1.64 -15.03 0.28
N PHE A 364 -1.29 -13.76 0.22
CA PHE A 364 -0.32 -13.28 -0.76
C PHE A 364 0.52 -12.12 -0.24
N VAL A 365 1.73 -12.02 -0.77
CA VAL A 365 2.56 -10.82 -0.68
C VAL A 365 3.17 -10.52 -2.05
N ALA A 366 3.02 -9.29 -2.51
CA ALA A 366 3.68 -8.78 -3.71
C ALA A 366 4.75 -7.75 -3.36
N HIS A 367 5.80 -7.64 -4.18
CA HIS A 367 6.96 -6.78 -3.96
C HIS A 367 7.31 -5.98 -5.22
N TRP A 368 7.43 -4.66 -5.08
CA TRP A 368 7.97 -3.78 -6.11
C TRP A 368 9.08 -2.88 -5.54
N PRO A 369 10.18 -2.62 -6.27
CA PRO A 369 10.56 -3.29 -7.51
C PRO A 369 10.72 -4.81 -7.32
N SER A 370 10.81 -5.57 -8.40
CA SER A 370 11.15 -6.99 -8.32
C SER A 370 12.42 -7.21 -7.48
N VAL A 371 12.40 -8.26 -6.66
CA VAL A 371 13.40 -8.50 -5.62
C VAL A 371 14.71 -9.03 -6.22
N SER A 372 15.82 -8.77 -5.54
CA SER A 372 17.15 -9.27 -5.91
C SER A 372 17.31 -10.75 -5.58
N ASP A 373 16.71 -11.19 -4.46
CA ASP A 373 16.73 -12.55 -3.95
C ASP A 373 15.40 -12.89 -3.27
N TRP A 374 15.01 -14.17 -3.32
CA TRP A 374 13.70 -14.64 -2.83
C TRP A 374 13.77 -16.08 -2.33
N THR A 375 12.83 -16.47 -1.47
CA THR A 375 12.51 -17.88 -1.18
C THR A 375 11.14 -18.01 -0.52
N VAL A 376 10.45 -19.14 -0.71
CA VAL A 376 9.24 -19.51 0.08
C VAL A 376 9.53 -20.37 1.31
N ASN A 377 10.79 -20.80 1.53
CA ASN A 377 11.13 -21.69 2.64
C ASN A 377 12.46 -21.34 3.33
N ALA A 378 12.60 -20.09 3.77
CA ALA A 378 13.77 -19.63 4.51
C ALA A 378 13.93 -20.28 5.90
N GLY A 379 12.87 -20.89 6.43
CA GLY A 379 12.87 -21.63 7.69
C GLY A 379 13.71 -22.90 7.60
N ASP A 380 13.35 -23.83 6.69
CA ASP A 380 14.07 -25.10 6.52
C ASP A 380 15.47 -24.91 5.94
N ASP A 381 15.63 -23.93 5.05
CA ASP A 381 16.93 -23.61 4.45
C ASP A 381 17.87 -22.90 5.45
N ASP A 382 17.38 -22.59 6.65
CA ASP A 382 18.10 -21.93 7.74
C ASP A 382 18.75 -20.60 7.34
N ILE A 383 18.01 -19.77 6.61
CA ILE A 383 18.45 -18.45 6.12
C ILE A 383 17.58 -17.28 6.62
N TRP A 384 16.52 -17.56 7.38
CA TRP A 384 15.63 -16.55 7.97
C TRP A 384 16.34 -15.48 8.84
N TRP A 385 17.55 -15.74 9.32
CA TRP A 385 18.26 -14.93 10.33
C TRP A 385 19.37 -14.03 9.75
N ARG A 386 19.61 -14.05 8.44
CA ARG A 386 20.67 -13.29 7.76
C ARG A 386 20.26 -12.91 6.35
N ARG A 387 20.96 -11.92 5.78
CA ARG A 387 20.89 -11.61 4.35
C ARG A 387 21.05 -12.85 3.45
N MET A 388 20.45 -12.80 2.27
CA MET A 388 20.67 -13.80 1.23
C MET A 388 21.93 -13.48 0.42
N VAL A 389 22.43 -14.50 -0.27
CA VAL A 389 23.43 -14.39 -1.31
C VAL A 389 23.07 -15.29 -2.49
N SER A 390 23.62 -15.04 -3.67
CA SER A 390 23.31 -15.75 -4.92
C SER A 390 23.57 -17.27 -4.88
N ALA A 391 24.36 -17.72 -3.90
CA ALA A 391 24.66 -19.14 -3.68
C ALA A 391 23.66 -19.84 -2.75
N ASP A 392 22.77 -19.09 -2.09
CA ASP A 392 21.68 -19.64 -1.27
C ASP A 392 20.62 -20.30 -2.14
N GLN A 393 19.60 -20.90 -1.50
CA GLN A 393 18.49 -21.52 -2.20
C GLN A 393 17.39 -20.49 -2.44
N HIS A 394 17.11 -20.24 -3.71
CA HIS A 394 16.04 -19.34 -4.17
C HIS A 394 14.79 -20.14 -4.54
N ARG A 395 14.19 -20.79 -3.54
CA ARG A 395 13.04 -21.66 -3.78
C ARG A 395 11.85 -20.82 -4.20
N VAL A 396 11.33 -21.10 -5.40
CA VAL A 396 10.04 -20.57 -5.87
C VAL A 396 8.88 -21.50 -5.53
N ASP A 397 9.19 -22.73 -5.11
CA ASP A 397 8.19 -23.79 -4.95
C ASP A 397 8.73 -24.87 -4.00
N GLY A 398 7.85 -25.73 -3.54
CA GLY A 398 8.18 -26.87 -2.71
C GLY A 398 8.69 -28.08 -3.46
N THR A 399 9.28 -29.00 -2.69
CA THR A 399 9.56 -30.38 -3.16
C THR A 399 8.83 -31.42 -2.32
N THR A 400 8.17 -30.98 -1.25
CA THR A 400 7.37 -31.79 -0.31
C THR A 400 6.38 -30.85 0.37
N GLU A 401 5.28 -30.56 -0.32
CA GLU A 401 4.19 -29.73 0.19
C GLU A 401 3.01 -30.57 0.71
N PRO A 402 2.13 -30.01 1.55
CA PRO A 402 2.18 -28.66 2.13
C PRO A 402 3.26 -28.52 3.23
N TRP A 403 3.89 -27.35 3.31
CA TRP A 403 4.82 -27.01 4.38
C TRP A 403 4.10 -26.69 5.67
N LEU A 404 4.75 -26.98 6.81
CA LEU A 404 4.17 -26.71 8.12
C LEU A 404 3.83 -25.23 8.31
N ALA A 405 4.73 -24.35 7.91
CA ALA A 405 4.55 -22.91 7.80
C ALA A 405 5.62 -22.39 6.80
N PRO A 406 5.23 -22.04 5.55
CA PRO A 406 6.16 -21.41 4.61
C PRO A 406 6.73 -20.13 5.20
N LEU A 407 8.04 -19.92 5.08
CA LEU A 407 8.69 -18.67 5.49
C LEU A 407 9.21 -17.95 4.25
N THR A 408 8.47 -16.93 3.82
CA THR A 408 8.80 -16.13 2.64
C THR A 408 9.89 -15.12 2.95
N VAL A 409 10.78 -14.92 1.98
CA VAL A 409 11.74 -13.82 1.96
C VAL A 409 11.70 -13.19 0.58
N GLY A 410 11.62 -11.86 0.55
CA GLY A 410 11.92 -11.03 -0.61
C GLY A 410 12.94 -9.97 -0.20
N GLU A 411 14.11 -9.95 -0.83
CA GLU A 411 15.26 -9.11 -0.48
C GLU A 411 15.65 -8.18 -1.65
N TRP A 412 15.91 -6.92 -1.35
CA TRP A 412 16.43 -5.92 -2.28
C TRP A 412 17.87 -5.56 -1.94
N ASP A 413 18.72 -5.55 -2.97
CA ASP A 413 20.12 -5.15 -2.86
C ASP A 413 20.33 -3.81 -3.55
N PHE A 414 20.82 -2.79 -2.84
CA PHE A 414 21.03 -1.45 -3.38
C PHE A 414 22.17 -0.71 -2.67
N VAL A 415 22.65 0.37 -3.29
CA VAL A 415 23.70 1.22 -2.70
C VAL A 415 23.17 2.61 -2.42
N LEU A 416 23.30 3.02 -1.16
CA LEU A 416 23.04 4.39 -0.76
C LEU A 416 24.32 5.22 -0.74
N ALA A 417 24.28 6.43 -1.29
CA ALA A 417 25.38 7.39 -1.29
C ALA A 417 24.86 8.84 -1.37
N GLU A 418 25.65 9.81 -0.88
CA GLU A 418 25.37 11.28 -0.94
C GLU A 418 25.32 11.87 -2.37
N THR A 419 25.24 11.03 -3.40
CA THR A 419 25.14 11.46 -4.79
C THR A 419 24.15 10.58 -5.52
N ALA A 420 23.29 11.20 -6.32
CA ALA A 420 22.37 10.53 -7.22
C ALA A 420 22.99 10.22 -8.60
N GLU A 421 24.24 10.65 -8.86
CA GLU A 421 24.90 10.39 -10.14
C GLU A 421 25.45 8.96 -10.19
N PRO A 422 25.07 8.13 -11.18
CA PRO A 422 25.52 6.74 -11.27
C PRO A 422 27.05 6.63 -11.34
N LEU A 423 27.63 5.75 -10.52
CA LEU A 423 29.08 5.52 -10.44
C LEU A 423 29.53 4.26 -11.19
N GLY A 424 28.78 3.87 -12.23
CA GLY A 424 28.90 2.57 -12.90
C GLY A 424 27.89 1.53 -12.40
N VAL A 425 27.17 1.86 -11.32
CA VAL A 425 25.91 1.23 -10.88
C VAL A 425 24.96 2.35 -10.40
N PRO A 426 23.64 2.09 -10.35
CA PRO A 426 22.69 2.98 -9.71
C PRO A 426 23.08 3.26 -8.24
N VAL A 427 23.02 4.54 -7.83
CA VAL A 427 23.22 5.00 -6.46
C VAL A 427 22.28 6.18 -6.22
N ALA A 428 21.75 6.30 -5.01
CA ALA A 428 20.97 7.46 -4.57
C ALA A 428 21.04 7.57 -3.05
N GLU A 429 20.48 8.62 -2.48
CA GLU A 429 20.42 8.77 -1.01
C GLU A 429 19.28 7.99 -0.37
N GLN A 430 18.28 7.59 -1.16
CA GLN A 430 17.09 6.89 -0.69
C GLN A 430 16.72 5.73 -1.61
N PHE A 431 16.19 4.66 -1.02
CA PHE A 431 15.54 3.55 -1.71
C PHE A 431 14.12 3.39 -1.19
N ARG A 432 13.20 2.97 -2.06
CA ARG A 432 11.86 2.54 -1.69
C ARG A 432 11.62 1.12 -2.19
N GLY A 433 11.32 0.23 -1.26
CA GLY A 433 10.62 -1.02 -1.54
C GLY A 433 9.14 -0.86 -1.22
N VAL A 434 8.28 -1.57 -1.92
CA VAL A 434 6.83 -1.59 -1.71
C VAL A 434 6.41 -3.03 -1.51
N SER A 435 5.49 -3.29 -0.59
CA SER A 435 4.85 -4.60 -0.54
C SER A 435 3.37 -4.53 -0.21
N VAL A 436 2.61 -5.44 -0.80
CA VAL A 436 1.15 -5.52 -0.66
C VAL A 436 0.83 -6.90 -0.09
N TYR A 437 0.30 -6.96 1.13
CA TYR A 437 -0.04 -8.19 1.83
C TYR A 437 -1.54 -8.35 1.89
N GLY A 438 -2.08 -9.54 1.61
CA GLY A 438 -3.52 -9.78 1.69
C GLY A 438 -3.91 -11.22 1.94
N VAL A 439 -5.19 -11.42 2.28
CA VAL A 439 -5.82 -12.73 2.47
C VAL A 439 -7.23 -12.73 1.89
N THR A 440 -7.55 -13.72 1.08
CA THR A 440 -8.85 -13.88 0.42
C THR A 440 -9.39 -15.30 0.59
N ASP A 441 -10.65 -15.53 0.22
CA ASP A 441 -11.11 -16.87 -0.10
C ASP A 441 -10.32 -17.42 -1.29
N GLN A 442 -10.20 -18.75 -1.38
CA GLN A 442 -9.70 -19.39 -2.59
C GLN A 442 -10.83 -19.47 -3.62
N ASN A 443 -10.62 -18.82 -4.76
CA ASN A 443 -11.56 -18.79 -5.86
C ASN A 443 -11.13 -19.74 -6.98
N ASP A 444 -9.97 -19.49 -7.57
CA ASP A 444 -9.36 -20.29 -8.64
C ASP A 444 -7.84 -20.41 -8.53
N GLY A 445 -7.24 -19.81 -7.49
CA GLY A 445 -5.83 -20.01 -7.17
C GLY A 445 -5.52 -21.49 -7.02
N ALA A 446 -4.40 -21.92 -7.56
CA ALA A 446 -4.01 -23.32 -7.53
C ALA A 446 -2.50 -23.46 -7.41
N ASP A 447 -2.11 -24.59 -6.84
CA ASP A 447 -0.72 -24.97 -6.65
C ASP A 447 -0.45 -26.31 -7.36
N ALA A 448 0.75 -26.45 -7.92
CA ALA A 448 1.14 -27.61 -8.71
C ALA A 448 1.20 -28.90 -7.87
N ASP A 449 1.69 -28.81 -6.65
CA ASP A 449 1.81 -29.93 -5.72
C ASP A 449 0.48 -30.23 -5.01
N ASN A 450 -0.47 -29.29 -5.01
CA ASN A 450 -1.88 -29.53 -4.64
C ASN A 450 -2.74 -30.11 -5.79
N GLY A 451 -2.12 -30.61 -6.87
CA GLY A 451 -2.76 -31.44 -7.90
C GLY A 451 -3.21 -30.72 -9.17
N SER A 452 -2.71 -29.49 -9.43
CA SER A 452 -3.00 -28.70 -10.64
C SER A 452 -1.72 -28.09 -11.26
N SER A 453 -1.82 -26.92 -11.89
CA SER A 453 -0.72 -26.00 -12.19
C SER A 453 -0.71 -24.84 -11.20
N ASN A 454 0.42 -24.13 -11.11
CA ASN A 454 0.48 -22.86 -10.37
C ASN A 454 -0.39 -21.81 -11.08
N VAL A 455 -1.43 -21.34 -10.40
CA VAL A 455 -2.39 -20.35 -10.89
C VAL A 455 -2.58 -19.31 -9.79
N ILE A 456 -2.41 -18.04 -10.14
CA ILE A 456 -2.67 -16.95 -9.20
C ILE A 456 -4.18 -16.81 -9.01
N ASP A 457 -4.62 -16.68 -7.76
CA ASP A 457 -6.02 -16.45 -7.46
C ASP A 457 -6.50 -15.13 -8.06
N LYS A 458 -7.63 -15.18 -8.75
CA LYS A 458 -8.21 -14.01 -9.41
C LYS A 458 -8.61 -12.88 -8.45
N GLU A 459 -8.97 -13.18 -7.20
CA GLU A 459 -9.24 -12.12 -6.22
C GLU A 459 -7.93 -11.50 -5.74
N ALA A 460 -6.87 -12.29 -5.53
CA ALA A 460 -5.54 -11.73 -5.26
C ALA A 460 -5.09 -10.81 -6.41
N MET A 461 -5.25 -11.22 -7.66
CA MET A 461 -4.97 -10.35 -8.81
C MET A 461 -5.86 -9.11 -8.88
N TYR A 462 -7.15 -9.24 -8.58
CA TYR A 462 -8.05 -8.08 -8.47
C TYR A 462 -7.48 -7.05 -7.48
N GLN A 463 -7.02 -7.50 -6.31
CA GLN A 463 -6.48 -6.64 -5.26
C GLN A 463 -5.14 -6.00 -5.69
N LEU A 464 -4.25 -6.78 -6.33
CA LEU A 464 -2.95 -6.32 -6.79
C LEU A 464 -3.03 -5.34 -7.96
N ASP A 465 -3.92 -5.56 -8.93
CA ASP A 465 -4.10 -4.67 -10.08
C ASP A 465 -4.59 -3.28 -9.66
N LYS A 466 -5.32 -3.16 -8.55
CA LYS A 466 -5.68 -1.85 -7.99
C LYS A 466 -4.48 -0.98 -7.67
N HIS A 467 -3.35 -1.59 -7.32
CA HIS A 467 -2.13 -0.87 -7.01
C HIS A 467 -1.16 -0.89 -8.18
N PHE A 468 -0.81 -2.05 -8.70
CA PHE A 468 0.23 -2.22 -9.73
C PHE A 468 -0.21 -1.84 -11.15
N ASN A 469 -1.51 -1.90 -11.46
CA ASN A 469 -2.08 -1.55 -12.75
C ASN A 469 -3.38 -0.73 -12.57
N PRO A 470 -3.30 0.43 -11.87
CA PRO A 470 -4.49 1.14 -11.43
C PRO A 470 -5.22 1.78 -12.61
N TRP A 471 -6.50 2.09 -12.40
CA TRP A 471 -7.23 2.97 -13.31
C TRP A 471 -6.59 4.37 -13.28
N SER A 472 -5.98 4.77 -14.39
CA SER A 472 -5.14 5.97 -14.45
C SER A 472 -5.91 7.20 -14.94
N LEU A 473 -5.33 8.39 -14.73
CA LEU A 473 -5.82 9.64 -15.32
C LEU A 473 -5.87 9.57 -16.84
N VAL A 474 -4.96 8.82 -17.48
CA VAL A 474 -5.00 8.58 -18.94
C VAL A 474 -6.29 7.84 -19.29
N ASP A 475 -6.63 6.77 -18.57
CA ASP A 475 -7.87 6.01 -18.77
C ASP A 475 -9.11 6.89 -18.59
N ALA A 476 -9.12 7.73 -17.54
CA ALA A 476 -10.24 8.62 -17.23
C ALA A 476 -10.47 9.70 -18.30
N VAL A 477 -9.41 10.31 -18.85
CA VAL A 477 -9.53 11.44 -19.79
C VAL A 477 -9.59 11.03 -21.27
N THR A 478 -9.10 9.84 -21.60
CA THR A 478 -9.18 9.28 -22.97
C THR A 478 -10.46 8.46 -23.15
N LYS A 479 -10.80 7.64 -22.14
CA LYS A 479 -11.69 6.48 -22.28
C LYS A 479 -11.31 5.57 -23.47
N ASP A 480 -10.04 5.52 -23.86
CA ASP A 480 -9.61 4.74 -25.04
C ASP A 480 -9.70 3.23 -24.78
N THR A 481 -9.36 2.79 -23.56
CA THR A 481 -9.41 1.38 -23.14
C THR A 481 -10.84 0.90 -22.86
N LYS A 482 -11.71 1.77 -22.34
CA LYS A 482 -13.11 1.44 -21.99
C LYS A 482 -14.08 2.53 -22.46
N ASN A 483 -14.12 2.72 -23.79
CA ASN A 483 -14.95 3.70 -24.50
C ASN A 483 -16.44 3.33 -24.43
N THR A 484 -17.02 3.31 -23.24
CA THR A 484 -18.33 2.76 -22.98
C THR A 484 -19.25 3.74 -22.26
N SER A 485 -20.54 3.49 -22.46
CA SER A 485 -21.64 4.16 -21.78
C SER A 485 -22.27 3.19 -20.78
N ARG A 486 -22.71 3.68 -19.62
CA ARG A 486 -23.31 2.86 -18.55
C ARG A 486 -24.81 2.84 -18.60
N TRP A 487 -25.39 1.66 -18.42
CA TRP A 487 -26.81 1.40 -18.56
C TRP A 487 -27.30 0.50 -17.43
N TRP A 488 -28.58 0.64 -17.12
CA TRP A 488 -29.24 -0.28 -16.21
C TRP A 488 -30.72 -0.42 -16.55
N ASP A 489 -31.33 -1.51 -16.08
CA ASP A 489 -32.77 -1.72 -16.14
C ASP A 489 -33.23 -2.68 -15.05
N GLU A 490 -34.53 -2.65 -14.79
CA GLU A 490 -35.23 -3.60 -13.94
C GLU A 490 -36.12 -4.50 -14.80
N PHE A 491 -36.02 -5.81 -14.60
CA PHE A 491 -36.89 -6.76 -15.30
C PHE A 491 -37.39 -7.87 -14.40
N THR A 492 -38.53 -8.44 -14.78
CA THR A 492 -39.10 -9.62 -14.13
C THR A 492 -39.20 -10.76 -15.13
N GLY A 493 -38.61 -11.91 -14.81
CA GLY A 493 -38.60 -13.08 -15.68
C GLY A 493 -37.28 -13.85 -15.61
N THR A 494 -36.95 -14.55 -16.69
CA THR A 494 -35.79 -15.47 -16.79
C THR A 494 -34.73 -14.99 -17.78
N SER A 495 -34.94 -13.84 -18.42
CA SER A 495 -34.08 -13.29 -19.48
C SER A 495 -34.29 -11.79 -19.65
N TYR A 496 -33.27 -11.10 -20.14
CA TYR A 496 -33.29 -9.68 -20.46
C TYR A 496 -32.56 -9.42 -21.79
N SER A 497 -32.99 -8.43 -22.56
CA SER A 497 -32.37 -8.05 -23.84
C SER A 497 -31.71 -6.68 -23.70
N PHE A 498 -30.42 -6.62 -23.98
CA PHE A 498 -29.64 -5.39 -23.87
C PHE A 498 -29.97 -4.44 -25.02
N VAL A 499 -30.39 -3.23 -24.68
CA VAL A 499 -30.58 -2.12 -25.63
C VAL A 499 -30.01 -0.85 -25.00
N PRO A 500 -28.81 -0.40 -25.41
CA PRO A 500 -27.93 -0.95 -26.44
C PRO A 500 -27.26 -2.28 -26.05
N ALA A 501 -26.68 -2.98 -27.03
CA ALA A 501 -25.93 -4.22 -26.81
C ALA A 501 -24.75 -4.03 -25.84
N ALA A 502 -24.53 -5.01 -24.97
CA ALA A 502 -23.43 -4.99 -24.01
C ALA A 502 -22.08 -5.26 -24.66
N VAL A 503 -21.01 -4.74 -24.04
CA VAL A 503 -19.62 -5.08 -24.36
C VAL A 503 -19.39 -6.58 -24.17
N ASP A 504 -18.62 -7.17 -25.08
CA ASP A 504 -18.24 -8.58 -25.03
C ASP A 504 -17.03 -8.77 -24.11
N VAL A 505 -17.29 -9.15 -22.86
CA VAL A 505 -16.24 -9.50 -21.88
C VAL A 505 -16.18 -11.02 -21.76
N ALA A 506 -14.98 -11.60 -21.87
CA ALA A 506 -14.79 -13.04 -21.68
C ALA A 506 -15.13 -13.46 -20.24
N ASP A 507 -15.55 -14.71 -20.06
CA ASP A 507 -15.95 -15.21 -18.74
C ASP A 507 -14.80 -15.19 -17.71
N ALA A 508 -13.56 -15.35 -18.17
CA ALA A 508 -12.37 -15.31 -17.32
C ALA A 508 -12.03 -13.89 -16.83
N ASP A 509 -12.52 -12.84 -17.50
CA ASP A 509 -12.24 -11.44 -17.15
C ASP A 509 -13.43 -10.79 -16.42
N TRP A 510 -14.54 -11.53 -16.21
CA TRP A 510 -15.79 -10.96 -15.73
C TRP A 510 -15.62 -10.27 -14.37
N ASP A 511 -14.82 -10.84 -13.48
CA ASP A 511 -14.54 -10.44 -12.11
C ASP A 511 -13.17 -9.75 -11.92
N ALA A 512 -12.46 -9.45 -13.01
CA ALA A 512 -11.21 -8.70 -12.97
C ALA A 512 -11.42 -7.21 -12.63
N TYR A 513 -10.39 -6.59 -12.06
CA TYR A 513 -10.44 -5.19 -11.64
C TYR A 513 -10.68 -4.23 -12.82
N GLY A 514 -11.52 -3.23 -12.57
CA GLY A 514 -11.88 -2.22 -13.54
C GLY A 514 -12.69 -2.72 -14.74
N VAL A 515 -13.06 -4.00 -14.86
CA VAL A 515 -13.77 -4.52 -16.03
C VAL A 515 -15.24 -4.10 -16.06
N PHE A 516 -15.68 -3.59 -17.21
CA PHE A 516 -16.98 -2.96 -17.40
C PHE A 516 -18.04 -3.93 -17.98
N SER A 517 -18.06 -5.17 -17.48
CA SER A 517 -19.02 -6.21 -17.87
C SER A 517 -20.42 -5.99 -17.30
N GLU A 518 -21.39 -6.80 -17.73
CA GLU A 518 -22.71 -6.81 -17.14
C GLU A 518 -22.69 -7.42 -15.73
N ARG A 519 -23.57 -6.90 -14.87
CA ARG A 519 -23.80 -7.37 -13.50
C ARG A 519 -25.30 -7.48 -13.27
N VAL A 520 -25.72 -8.57 -12.63
CA VAL A 520 -27.13 -8.85 -12.35
C VAL A 520 -27.30 -9.03 -10.85
N THR A 521 -28.15 -8.22 -10.22
CA THR A 521 -28.50 -8.39 -8.80
C THR A 521 -29.96 -8.78 -8.64
N VAL A 522 -30.26 -9.58 -7.62
CA VAL A 522 -31.64 -9.89 -7.24
C VAL A 522 -32.25 -8.68 -6.55
N LYS A 523 -33.29 -8.07 -7.11
CA LYS A 523 -33.84 -6.80 -6.59
C LYS A 523 -34.28 -6.90 -5.11
N ALA A 524 -34.80 -8.05 -4.71
CA ALA A 524 -35.32 -8.24 -3.35
C ALA A 524 -34.21 -8.30 -2.28
N THR A 525 -32.99 -8.69 -2.64
CA THR A 525 -31.91 -8.95 -1.68
C THR A 525 -30.63 -8.15 -1.95
N GLY A 526 -30.49 -7.50 -3.11
CA GLY A 526 -29.24 -6.87 -3.54
C GLY A 526 -28.18 -7.86 -4.02
N GLN A 527 -28.37 -9.16 -3.77
CA GLN A 527 -27.37 -10.19 -4.02
C GLN A 527 -26.97 -10.27 -5.50
N LEU A 528 -25.67 -10.16 -5.76
CA LEU A 528 -25.06 -10.39 -7.06
C LEU A 528 -25.24 -11.84 -7.50
N VAL A 529 -25.67 -12.03 -8.75
CA VAL A 529 -25.78 -13.34 -9.40
C VAL A 529 -24.47 -13.60 -10.16
N PRO A 530 -23.70 -14.63 -9.80
CA PRO A 530 -22.49 -14.99 -10.54
C PRO A 530 -22.81 -15.30 -12.01
N ARG A 531 -21.94 -14.87 -12.93
CA ARG A 531 -22.15 -15.11 -14.38
C ARG A 531 -22.32 -16.59 -14.72
N SER A 532 -21.68 -17.49 -13.97
CA SER A 532 -21.83 -18.95 -14.12
C SER A 532 -23.27 -19.47 -13.94
N GLN A 533 -24.19 -18.67 -13.38
CA GLN A 533 -25.60 -19.03 -13.18
C GLN A 533 -26.53 -18.55 -14.29
N TYR A 534 -26.02 -17.85 -15.31
CA TYR A 534 -26.81 -17.44 -16.47
C TYR A 534 -26.00 -17.56 -17.77
N THR A 535 -26.68 -17.51 -18.90
CA THR A 535 -26.02 -17.44 -20.21
C THR A 535 -25.97 -15.98 -20.66
N PHE A 536 -24.77 -15.50 -20.96
CA PHE A 536 -24.52 -14.16 -21.50
C PHE A 536 -24.38 -14.18 -23.02
N SER A 537 -24.84 -13.09 -23.64
CA SER A 537 -24.47 -12.66 -24.98
C SER A 537 -24.51 -11.14 -25.03
N THR A 538 -23.82 -10.51 -25.97
CA THR A 538 -23.89 -9.04 -26.17
C THR A 538 -25.32 -8.53 -26.40
N SER A 539 -26.25 -9.39 -26.85
CA SER A 539 -27.66 -9.04 -27.06
C SER A 539 -28.57 -9.22 -25.84
N GLY A 540 -28.11 -9.91 -24.80
CA GLY A 540 -28.92 -10.19 -23.62
C GLY A 540 -28.45 -11.39 -22.81
N ILE A 541 -29.14 -11.59 -21.68
CA ILE A 541 -28.94 -12.70 -20.74
C ILE A 541 -30.15 -13.64 -20.75
N SER A 542 -29.93 -14.91 -20.43
CA SER A 542 -31.00 -15.91 -20.31
C SER A 542 -30.64 -17.01 -19.31
N GLY A 543 -31.63 -17.82 -18.91
CA GLY A 543 -31.42 -18.97 -18.02
C GLY A 543 -31.54 -18.66 -16.53
N LEU A 544 -31.86 -17.41 -16.16
CA LEU A 544 -32.11 -17.03 -14.78
C LEU A 544 -33.39 -17.69 -14.23
N PRO A 545 -33.46 -18.00 -12.93
CA PRO A 545 -34.72 -18.29 -12.25
C PRO A 545 -35.74 -17.16 -12.43
N SER A 546 -37.03 -17.46 -12.32
CA SER A 546 -38.06 -16.41 -12.39
C SER A 546 -38.05 -15.56 -11.12
N SER A 547 -37.54 -14.33 -11.21
CA SER A 547 -37.53 -13.32 -10.14
C SER A 547 -37.58 -11.90 -10.75
N THR A 548 -37.46 -10.89 -9.89
CA THR A 548 -37.19 -9.51 -10.30
C THR A 548 -35.71 -9.20 -10.08
N TYR A 549 -35.06 -8.68 -11.12
CA TYR A 549 -33.63 -8.42 -11.15
C TYR A 549 -33.37 -6.97 -11.53
N VAL A 550 -32.23 -6.47 -11.09
CA VAL A 550 -31.60 -5.26 -11.61
C VAL A 550 -30.40 -5.71 -12.43
N VAL A 551 -30.31 -5.26 -13.68
CA VAL A 551 -29.14 -5.51 -14.52
C VAL A 551 -28.46 -4.18 -14.83
N ARG A 552 -27.14 -4.16 -14.70
CA ARG A 552 -26.27 -3.04 -15.05
C ARG A 552 -25.29 -3.53 -16.10
N TRP A 553 -25.03 -2.76 -17.15
CA TRP A 553 -24.10 -3.15 -18.20
C TRP A 553 -23.48 -1.94 -18.89
N SER A 554 -22.38 -2.18 -19.60
CA SER A 554 -21.71 -1.16 -20.40
C SER A 554 -21.85 -1.46 -21.87
N SER A 555 -21.92 -0.42 -22.69
CA SER A 555 -22.06 -0.52 -24.15
C SER A 555 -21.07 0.39 -24.86
N ASP A 556 -20.35 -0.18 -25.80
CA ASP A 556 -19.51 0.48 -26.80
C ASP A 556 -20.24 0.72 -28.14
N ASN A 557 -21.55 0.42 -28.20
CA ASN A 557 -22.35 0.51 -29.44
C ASN A 557 -23.29 1.72 -29.48
N TRP A 558 -23.33 2.54 -28.43
CA TRP A 558 -24.20 3.71 -28.37
C TRP A 558 -23.39 4.98 -28.54
N THR A 559 -23.79 5.81 -29.51
CA THR A 559 -23.23 7.13 -29.75
C THR A 559 -24.32 8.19 -29.64
N GLU A 560 -24.03 9.29 -28.97
CA GLU A 560 -24.89 10.47 -29.03
C GLU A 560 -24.74 11.15 -30.40
N THR A 561 -25.83 11.55 -31.05
CA THR A 561 -25.77 12.30 -32.31
C THR A 561 -26.47 13.65 -32.16
N ILE A 562 -25.73 14.74 -32.38
CA ILE A 562 -26.23 16.11 -32.36
C ILE A 562 -25.96 16.73 -33.73
N ASP A 563 -26.99 17.25 -34.39
CA ASP A 563 -26.91 17.87 -35.73
C ASP A 563 -26.16 17.02 -36.77
N GLY A 564 -26.28 15.69 -36.66
CA GLY A 564 -25.63 14.73 -37.56
C GLY A 564 -24.16 14.42 -37.23
N VAL A 565 -23.62 14.98 -36.16
CA VAL A 565 -22.29 14.65 -35.63
C VAL A 565 -22.44 13.62 -34.53
N ALA A 566 -21.84 12.45 -34.71
CA ALA A 566 -21.76 11.41 -33.70
C ALA A 566 -20.61 11.69 -32.74
N PHE A 567 -20.91 11.66 -31.44
CA PHE A 567 -19.91 11.66 -30.38
C PHE A 567 -19.42 10.24 -30.09
N GLY A 568 -18.31 10.12 -29.38
CA GLY A 568 -17.77 8.83 -28.93
C GLY A 568 -18.75 8.07 -28.05
N THR A 569 -18.46 6.79 -27.86
CA THR A 569 -19.31 5.85 -27.12
C THR A 569 -19.10 5.96 -25.61
N GLY A 570 -17.93 6.44 -25.21
CA GLY A 570 -17.52 6.78 -23.86
C GLY A 570 -18.30 7.96 -23.30
N ARG A 571 -18.66 7.84 -22.03
CA ARG A 571 -19.54 8.81 -21.38
C ARG A 571 -19.21 8.97 -19.91
N TYR A 572 -19.40 10.18 -19.40
CA TYR A 572 -19.58 10.44 -17.98
C TYR A 572 -21.07 10.66 -17.73
N GLU A 573 -21.72 9.72 -17.06
CA GLU A 573 -23.16 9.74 -16.77
C GLU A 573 -23.54 10.91 -15.87
N TRP A 574 -22.67 11.25 -14.92
CA TRP A 574 -22.93 12.29 -13.92
C TRP A 574 -21.82 13.33 -13.83
N THR A 575 -22.21 14.59 -13.69
CA THR A 575 -21.37 15.66 -13.14
C THR A 575 -22.02 16.18 -11.87
N THR A 576 -21.28 16.22 -10.77
CA THR A 576 -21.81 16.51 -9.45
C THR A 576 -21.08 17.67 -8.81
N ILE A 577 -21.85 18.57 -8.19
CA ILE A 577 -21.36 19.65 -7.34
C ILE A 577 -22.02 19.54 -5.97
N GLY A 578 -21.42 20.16 -4.95
CA GLY A 578 -22.06 20.26 -3.63
C GLY A 578 -23.44 20.91 -3.74
N ARG A 579 -24.45 20.42 -3.02
CA ARG A 579 -25.74 21.12 -2.87
C ARG A 579 -25.52 22.54 -2.34
N ASP A 580 -24.66 22.65 -1.34
CA ASP A 580 -24.30 23.92 -0.69
C ASP A 580 -23.13 24.65 -1.41
N ALA A 581 -22.95 24.36 -2.70
CA ALA A 581 -21.89 24.91 -3.53
C ALA A 581 -21.94 26.44 -3.64
N LYS A 582 -20.78 27.02 -3.92
CA LYS A 582 -20.68 28.42 -4.34
C LYS A 582 -20.71 28.51 -5.86
N THR A 583 -20.96 29.70 -6.39
CA THR A 583 -20.99 29.96 -7.85
C THR A 583 -19.72 29.50 -8.56
N ILE A 584 -18.60 29.43 -7.83
CA ILE A 584 -17.31 29.00 -8.33
C ILE A 584 -17.28 27.52 -8.71
N ASP A 585 -17.99 26.66 -7.97
CA ASP A 585 -18.03 25.22 -8.24
C ASP A 585 -18.87 24.94 -9.50
N SER A 586 -20.00 25.64 -9.66
CA SER A 586 -20.82 25.54 -10.87
C SER A 586 -20.08 26.08 -12.11
N ALA A 587 -19.32 27.17 -11.95
CA ALA A 587 -18.48 27.68 -13.02
C ALA A 587 -17.37 26.67 -13.38
N GLY A 588 -16.74 26.04 -12.40
CA GLY A 588 -15.73 25.01 -12.63
C GLY A 588 -16.29 23.75 -13.31
N ALA A 589 -17.47 23.29 -12.87
CA ALA A 589 -18.19 22.18 -13.51
C ALA A 589 -18.48 22.45 -14.99
N SER A 590 -18.79 23.70 -15.36
CA SER A 590 -18.99 24.07 -16.77
C SER A 590 -17.71 23.96 -17.61
N LEU A 591 -16.55 24.28 -17.02
CA LEU A 591 -15.26 24.21 -17.71
C LEU A 591 -14.83 22.76 -17.96
N ILE A 592 -14.83 21.92 -16.91
CA ILE A 592 -14.39 20.53 -17.04
C ILE A 592 -15.29 19.70 -17.96
N THR A 593 -16.61 19.89 -17.90
CA THR A 593 -17.54 19.20 -18.80
C THR A 593 -17.35 19.64 -20.25
N ALA A 594 -17.05 20.92 -20.50
CA ALA A 594 -16.69 21.39 -21.83
C ALA A 594 -15.35 20.78 -22.31
N SER A 595 -14.35 20.66 -21.43
CA SER A 595 -13.07 20.01 -21.73
C SER A 595 -13.25 18.54 -22.15
N ILE A 596 -14.04 17.79 -21.40
CA ILE A 596 -14.33 16.37 -21.67
C ILE A 596 -15.16 16.24 -22.95
N LYS A 597 -16.16 17.09 -23.17
CA LYS A 597 -16.95 17.09 -24.42
C LYS A 597 -16.08 17.36 -25.65
N GLN A 598 -15.07 18.23 -25.52
CA GLN A 598 -14.09 18.50 -26.59
C GLN A 598 -13.24 17.26 -26.93
N LYS A 599 -13.15 16.29 -26.02
CA LYS A 599 -12.50 14.99 -26.24
C LYS A 599 -13.38 13.95 -26.92
N ASN A 600 -14.55 14.36 -27.42
CA ASN A 600 -15.52 13.45 -28.02
C ASN A 600 -16.13 12.46 -27.01
N ILE A 601 -16.06 12.77 -25.71
CA ILE A 601 -16.68 11.99 -24.63
C ILE A 601 -18.01 12.66 -24.27
N THR A 602 -19.09 11.89 -24.19
CA THR A 602 -20.41 12.46 -23.87
C THR A 602 -20.53 12.78 -22.38
N ILE A 603 -21.27 13.84 -22.07
CA ILE A 603 -21.68 14.22 -20.72
C ILE A 603 -23.17 13.91 -20.57
N GLY A 604 -23.53 13.22 -19.50
CA GLY A 604 -24.91 12.90 -19.12
C GLY A 604 -25.56 14.03 -18.32
N LEU A 605 -26.05 13.71 -17.12
CA LEU A 605 -26.76 14.64 -16.25
C LEU A 605 -25.80 15.43 -15.36
N ALA A 606 -26.13 16.70 -15.11
CA ALA A 606 -25.58 17.46 -14.01
C ALA A 606 -26.54 17.38 -12.81
N GLY A 607 -26.00 17.18 -11.61
CA GLY A 607 -26.76 17.07 -10.37
C GLY A 607 -26.00 17.59 -9.16
N SER A 608 -26.66 17.56 -8.01
CA SER A 608 -26.02 17.78 -6.72
C SER A 608 -25.46 16.48 -6.15
N ASP A 609 -24.60 16.57 -5.15
CA ASP A 609 -24.21 15.43 -4.34
C ASP A 609 -25.40 14.95 -3.48
N MET A 610 -26.00 15.86 -2.71
CA MET A 610 -27.08 15.63 -1.76
C MET A 610 -28.40 16.24 -2.25
N TRP A 611 -29.52 15.70 -1.78
CA TRP A 611 -30.85 16.23 -2.06
C TRP A 611 -31.10 17.57 -1.36
N ASP A 612 -31.78 18.49 -2.06
CA ASP A 612 -32.21 19.78 -1.51
C ASP A 612 -33.69 19.74 -1.08
N PRO A 613 -34.03 20.03 0.19
CA PRO A 613 -35.43 20.09 0.62
C PRO A 613 -36.20 21.27 0.01
N ASP A 614 -35.53 22.34 -0.41
CA ASP A 614 -36.16 23.49 -1.06
C ASP A 614 -36.50 23.14 -2.51
N THR A 615 -37.80 23.03 -2.78
CA THR A 615 -38.35 22.76 -4.12
C THR A 615 -37.89 23.73 -5.21
N THR A 616 -37.37 24.91 -4.85
CA THR A 616 -36.81 25.87 -5.81
C THR A 616 -35.37 25.56 -6.22
N MET A 617 -34.68 24.71 -5.45
CA MET A 617 -33.28 24.30 -5.63
C MET A 617 -33.13 22.80 -5.95
N GLN A 618 -34.23 22.05 -5.97
CA GLN A 618 -34.23 20.61 -6.23
C GLN A 618 -33.70 20.24 -7.62
N MET A 619 -32.79 19.27 -7.62
CA MET A 619 -32.22 18.63 -8.81
C MET A 619 -31.83 17.17 -8.48
N PRO A 620 -31.54 16.32 -9.48
CA PRO A 620 -30.98 14.99 -9.25
C PRO A 620 -29.80 14.99 -8.27
N SER A 621 -29.78 14.03 -7.34
CA SER A 621 -28.67 13.84 -6.40
C SER A 621 -28.14 12.41 -6.42
N VAL A 622 -26.86 12.22 -6.08
CA VAL A 622 -26.16 10.94 -6.24
C VAL A 622 -25.76 10.25 -4.94
N MET A 623 -25.79 10.94 -3.80
CA MET A 623 -25.40 10.35 -2.52
C MET A 623 -26.61 9.74 -1.80
N TYR A 624 -26.38 8.61 -1.14
CA TYR A 624 -27.36 7.94 -0.30
C TYR A 624 -27.52 8.65 1.04
N GLN A 625 -28.77 8.82 1.46
CA GLN A 625 -29.15 9.47 2.71
C GLN A 625 -29.44 8.38 3.75
N PHE A 626 -28.56 8.24 4.75
CA PHE A 626 -28.72 7.30 5.85
C PHE A 626 -29.66 7.85 6.94
N GLY A 627 -29.55 9.16 7.20
CA GLY A 627 -30.32 9.87 8.20
C GLY A 627 -31.71 10.28 7.72
N VAL A 628 -32.38 11.08 8.55
CA VAL A 628 -33.72 11.63 8.26
C VAL A 628 -33.71 13.15 8.06
N GLY A 629 -32.60 13.81 8.40
CA GLY A 629 -32.36 15.23 8.14
C GLY A 629 -31.67 15.45 6.80
N ASP A 630 -31.28 16.68 6.52
CA ASP A 630 -30.72 17.14 5.25
C ASP A 630 -29.28 17.68 5.41
N THR A 631 -28.60 17.34 6.50
CA THR A 631 -27.22 17.78 6.75
C THR A 631 -26.22 16.78 6.16
N LYS A 632 -24.95 17.16 6.02
CA LYS A 632 -23.89 16.23 5.58
C LYS A 632 -23.78 14.98 6.45
N GLU A 633 -24.03 15.11 7.74
CA GLU A 633 -24.03 13.99 8.68
C GLU A 633 -25.14 12.98 8.38
N ASP A 634 -26.27 13.40 7.78
CA ASP A 634 -27.32 12.49 7.34
C ASP A 634 -26.93 11.67 6.09
N TYR A 635 -25.82 11.99 5.43
CA TYR A 635 -25.26 11.28 4.27
C TYR A 635 -24.02 10.45 4.63
N LYS A 636 -23.79 10.28 5.94
CA LYS A 636 -22.78 9.38 6.49
C LYS A 636 -23.47 8.31 7.32
N ASP A 637 -22.91 7.11 7.34
CA ASP A 637 -23.34 6.08 8.27
C ASP A 637 -22.74 6.28 9.67
N ALA A 638 -22.97 5.32 10.57
CA ALA A 638 -22.57 5.42 11.98
C ALA A 638 -21.04 5.54 12.20
N ILE A 639 -20.23 5.13 11.23
CA ILE A 639 -18.76 5.21 11.28
C ILE A 639 -18.19 6.26 10.30
N GLY A 640 -19.06 7.08 9.71
CA GLY A 640 -18.66 8.17 8.82
C GLY A 640 -18.65 7.82 7.33
N ARG A 641 -19.00 6.59 6.92
CA ARG A 641 -18.95 6.20 5.50
C ARG A 641 -20.07 6.85 4.70
N ALA A 642 -19.73 7.44 3.57
CA ALA A 642 -20.70 7.83 2.54
C ALA A 642 -20.95 6.67 1.55
N ALA A 643 -22.10 6.69 0.87
CA ALA A 643 -22.43 5.73 -0.19
C ALA A 643 -23.21 6.43 -1.33
N LEU A 644 -23.22 5.82 -2.50
CA LEU A 644 -24.04 6.28 -3.63
C LEU A 644 -25.48 5.79 -3.48
N THR A 645 -26.44 6.61 -3.90
CA THR A 645 -27.85 6.19 -3.93
C THR A 645 -28.13 5.35 -5.17
N ASP A 646 -28.81 4.24 -5.00
CA ASP A 646 -29.03 3.29 -6.10
C ASP A 646 -30.42 3.42 -6.72
N ASN A 647 -30.47 3.32 -8.05
CA ASN A 647 -31.65 2.92 -8.84
C ASN A 647 -32.90 3.80 -8.71
N TRP A 648 -32.78 5.05 -8.26
CA TRP A 648 -33.89 6.01 -8.31
C TRP A 648 -34.05 6.63 -9.71
N CYS A 649 -32.95 6.80 -10.46
CA CYS A 649 -32.95 7.39 -11.79
C CYS A 649 -33.22 6.32 -12.86
N THR A 650 -34.35 6.38 -13.55
CA THR A 650 -34.73 5.37 -14.57
C THR A 650 -34.01 5.50 -15.91
N TYR A 651 -33.05 6.43 -16.03
CA TYR A 651 -32.35 6.71 -17.29
C TYR A 651 -30.85 6.42 -17.20
N TRP A 652 -30.28 6.53 -16.00
CA TRP A 652 -28.84 6.49 -15.77
C TRP A 652 -28.57 5.76 -14.45
N PRO A 653 -27.65 4.79 -14.40
CA PRO A 653 -27.26 4.20 -13.13
C PRO A 653 -26.54 5.25 -12.28
N THR A 654 -26.49 5.09 -10.96
CA THR A 654 -25.71 5.96 -10.08
C THR A 654 -24.48 5.22 -9.57
N SER A 655 -24.62 4.13 -8.82
CA SER A 655 -23.53 3.15 -8.70
C SER A 655 -23.19 2.56 -10.06
N SER A 656 -21.91 2.19 -10.29
CA SER A 656 -21.35 1.71 -11.57
C SER A 656 -21.26 2.75 -12.70
N SER A 657 -21.64 4.00 -12.45
CA SER A 657 -21.51 5.09 -13.43
C SER A 657 -20.09 5.62 -13.53
N ASN A 658 -19.80 6.32 -14.63
CA ASN A 658 -18.64 7.19 -14.70
C ASN A 658 -19.07 8.60 -14.25
N MET A 659 -18.39 9.17 -13.27
CA MET A 659 -18.81 10.37 -12.55
C MET A 659 -17.72 11.42 -12.47
N ILE A 660 -18.10 12.68 -12.64
CA ILE A 660 -17.26 13.85 -12.41
C ILE A 660 -17.69 14.49 -11.08
N GLY A 661 -16.76 14.66 -10.15
CA GLY A 661 -16.97 15.42 -8.90
C GLY A 661 -16.22 16.75 -8.93
N VAL A 662 -16.89 17.86 -8.62
CA VAL A 662 -16.24 19.17 -8.52
C VAL A 662 -16.48 19.78 -7.14
N GLY A 663 -15.40 20.21 -6.50
CA GLY A 663 -15.38 20.77 -5.14
C GLY A 663 -14.80 19.78 -4.13
N GLY A 664 -14.13 20.28 -3.09
CA GLY A 664 -13.35 19.44 -2.16
C GLY A 664 -14.17 18.59 -1.21
N PRO A 665 -13.55 17.63 -0.50
CA PRO A 665 -14.21 16.71 0.44
C PRO A 665 -15.04 17.40 1.53
N VAL A 666 -14.68 18.61 1.93
CA VAL A 666 -15.44 19.41 2.90
C VAL A 666 -16.69 20.06 2.27
N ALA A 667 -16.74 20.21 0.94
CA ALA A 667 -17.81 20.90 0.21
C ALA A 667 -18.72 19.93 -0.58
N ASN A 668 -18.18 18.84 -1.13
CA ASN A 668 -18.87 17.88 -1.98
C ASN A 668 -18.76 16.45 -1.40
N MET A 669 -19.88 15.78 -1.18
CA MET A 669 -19.96 14.44 -0.61
C MET A 669 -19.48 13.33 -1.56
N LEU A 670 -19.50 13.52 -2.89
CA LEU A 670 -18.85 12.59 -3.81
C LEU A 670 -17.32 12.66 -3.65
N SER A 671 -16.77 13.88 -3.50
CA SER A 671 -15.35 14.07 -3.22
C SER A 671 -14.97 13.56 -1.82
N TYR A 672 -15.87 13.68 -0.84
CA TYR A 672 -15.70 13.05 0.48
C TYR A 672 -15.65 11.53 0.37
N TYR A 673 -16.57 10.93 -0.38
CA TYR A 673 -16.59 9.49 -0.66
C TYR A 673 -15.29 9.03 -1.34
N SER A 674 -14.82 9.75 -2.36
CA SER A 674 -13.61 9.39 -3.09
C SER A 674 -12.31 9.64 -2.32
N ASN A 675 -12.34 10.50 -1.28
CA ASN A 675 -11.15 10.89 -0.53
C ASN A 675 -10.42 9.69 0.11
N ASP A 676 -11.17 8.66 0.50
CA ASP A 676 -10.61 7.44 1.08
C ASP A 676 -10.08 6.46 0.01
N PHE A 677 -10.12 6.81 -1.27
CA PHE A 677 -9.69 5.93 -2.36
C PHE A 677 -8.62 6.54 -3.27
N THR A 678 -8.45 7.86 -3.26
CA THR A 678 -7.46 8.54 -4.11
C THR A 678 -6.09 8.67 -3.45
N ASP A 679 -5.05 8.82 -4.26
CA ASP A 679 -3.65 8.89 -3.78
C ASP A 679 -3.22 10.31 -3.35
N ALA A 680 -4.01 11.32 -3.74
CA ALA A 680 -4.01 12.64 -3.13
C ALA A 680 -5.27 12.82 -2.27
N ILE A 681 -5.10 12.98 -0.95
CA ILE A 681 -6.20 13.12 -0.01
C ILE A 681 -6.23 14.51 0.62
N TYR A 682 -7.41 14.92 1.10
CA TYR A 682 -7.52 15.96 2.11
C TYR A 682 -7.50 15.29 3.48
N GLY A 683 -6.58 15.69 4.35
CA GLY A 683 -6.56 15.22 5.74
C GLY A 683 -7.69 15.85 6.53
N ILE A 684 -8.88 15.28 6.43
CA ILE A 684 -10.07 15.73 7.16
C ILE A 684 -9.73 15.78 8.66
N PRO A 685 -9.86 16.95 9.34
CA PRO A 685 -9.38 17.10 10.71
C PRO A 685 -9.95 16.09 11.72
N GLU A 686 -11.16 15.58 11.47
CA GLU A 686 -11.80 14.52 12.27
C GLU A 686 -10.96 13.22 12.27
N TYR A 687 -10.38 12.87 11.13
CA TYR A 687 -9.65 11.61 10.88
C TYR A 687 -8.14 11.78 10.91
N ALA A 688 -7.63 13.01 10.99
CA ALA A 688 -6.21 13.33 11.05
C ALA A 688 -5.83 14.05 12.35
N THR A 689 -6.50 13.76 13.46
CA THR A 689 -6.29 14.49 14.73
C THR A 689 -4.85 14.35 15.23
N GLY A 690 -4.17 15.48 15.44
CA GLY A 690 -2.76 15.50 15.88
C GLY A 690 -1.77 15.08 14.79
N SER A 691 -2.26 14.77 13.59
CA SER A 691 -1.45 14.46 12.42
C SER A 691 -1.12 15.73 11.64
N PRO A 692 0.04 15.76 10.97
CA PRO A 692 0.39 16.79 9.99
C PRO A 692 -0.57 16.91 8.81
N TYR A 693 -1.34 15.87 8.50
CA TYR A 693 -2.26 15.88 7.36
C TYR A 693 -3.50 16.74 7.66
N SER A 694 -3.79 17.02 8.93
CA SER A 694 -4.99 17.75 9.35
C SER A 694 -5.13 19.11 8.66
N GLY A 695 -6.14 19.22 7.79
CA GLY A 695 -6.48 20.43 7.05
C GLY A 695 -5.63 20.67 5.80
N MET A 696 -4.80 19.70 5.40
CA MET A 696 -3.87 19.81 4.28
C MET A 696 -4.26 18.86 3.13
N ILE A 697 -3.82 19.18 1.92
CA ILE A 697 -3.73 18.23 0.81
C ILE A 697 -2.48 17.39 1.02
N THR A 698 -2.54 16.09 0.76
CA THR A 698 -1.41 15.17 1.01
C THR A 698 -1.30 14.14 -0.09
N GLY A 699 -0.09 13.96 -0.64
CA GLY A 699 0.23 12.87 -1.55
C GLY A 699 0.76 11.66 -0.77
N LEU A 700 0.03 10.55 -0.81
CA LEU A 700 0.35 9.35 0.01
C LEU A 700 1.62 8.64 -0.48
N ALA A 701 1.82 8.61 -1.80
CA ALA A 701 2.94 7.96 -2.45
C ALA A 701 4.18 8.87 -2.61
N CYS A 702 4.16 10.11 -2.13
CA CYS A 702 5.31 11.01 -2.25
C CYS A 702 6.52 10.48 -1.47
N TRP A 703 7.73 10.72 -1.99
CA TRP A 703 8.96 10.43 -1.27
C TRP A 703 9.18 11.49 -0.20
N GLN A 704 9.58 11.07 1.00
CA GLN A 704 9.69 12.00 2.12
C GLN A 704 10.84 13.00 1.90
N ARG A 705 10.49 14.28 1.65
CA ARG A 705 11.44 15.36 1.33
C ARG A 705 12.39 15.78 2.44
N TYR A 706 12.02 15.66 3.71
CA TYR A 706 12.91 16.05 4.82
C TYR A 706 12.73 15.13 6.02
N TRP A 707 13.84 14.76 6.65
CA TRP A 707 13.88 13.73 7.70
C TRP A 707 14.35 14.26 9.06
N ASP A 708 14.73 15.55 9.12
CA ASP A 708 15.80 16.02 10.02
C ASP A 708 15.38 16.32 11.47
N ASP A 709 14.09 16.35 11.81
CA ASP A 709 13.72 16.62 13.21
C ASP A 709 12.46 15.90 13.71
N ILE A 710 12.68 14.88 14.55
CA ILE A 710 11.66 14.28 15.42
C ILE A 710 11.14 15.31 16.44
N ALA A 711 11.90 16.37 16.73
CA ALA A 711 11.57 17.36 17.77
C ALA A 711 10.89 18.63 17.24
N ASP A 712 11.17 19.08 16.01
CA ASP A 712 10.64 20.34 15.45
C ASP A 712 9.60 20.15 14.32
N GLY A 713 9.19 18.90 14.05
CA GLY A 713 8.13 18.54 13.10
C GLY A 713 8.67 18.42 11.67
N PRO A 714 8.49 17.28 10.98
CA PRO A 714 9.08 17.13 9.66
C PRO A 714 8.31 17.98 8.64
N SER A 715 9.00 18.41 7.58
CA SER A 715 8.36 18.99 6.40
C SER A 715 7.65 17.86 5.65
N TRP A 716 6.40 17.62 6.01
CA TRP A 716 5.57 16.60 5.36
C TRP A 716 5.27 16.97 3.91
N ASN A 717 4.96 15.97 3.07
CA ASN A 717 4.49 16.15 1.70
C ASN A 717 3.03 16.62 1.68
N VAL A 718 2.81 17.78 2.31
CA VAL A 718 1.51 18.39 2.53
C VAL A 718 1.47 19.76 1.87
N TYR A 719 0.29 20.10 1.38
CA TYR A 719 0.05 21.28 0.56
C TYR A 719 -1.14 22.07 1.09
N SER A 720 -0.97 23.38 1.16
CA SER A 720 -1.93 24.26 1.80
C SER A 720 -1.94 25.63 1.17
N SER A 721 -3.13 26.16 0.91
CA SER A 721 -3.33 27.55 0.51
C SER A 721 -3.40 28.50 1.72
N TYR A 722 -3.19 28.00 2.95
CA TYR A 722 -3.17 28.84 4.16
C TYR A 722 -1.89 29.66 4.30
N ASP A 723 -0.75 29.09 3.89
CA ASP A 723 0.57 29.62 4.23
C ASP A 723 0.93 30.84 3.39
N ASP A 724 0.47 30.88 2.13
CA ASP A 724 0.66 32.00 1.23
C ASP A 724 -0.61 32.28 0.42
N PRO A 725 -1.28 33.44 0.59
CA PRO A 725 -2.50 33.77 -0.17
C PRO A 725 -2.26 33.97 -1.67
N THR A 726 -1.00 34.13 -2.09
CA THR A 726 -0.56 34.20 -3.48
C THR A 726 -0.31 32.84 -4.11
N VAL A 727 -0.41 31.75 -3.34
CA VAL A 727 -0.31 30.38 -3.86
C VAL A 727 -1.61 29.64 -3.54
N GLY A 728 -2.04 28.76 -4.44
CA GLY A 728 -3.10 27.82 -4.13
C GLY A 728 -2.77 26.43 -4.64
N TYR A 729 -3.45 25.44 -4.07
CA TYR A 729 -3.27 24.05 -4.41
C TYR A 729 -4.60 23.36 -4.74
N ALA A 730 -4.56 22.49 -5.73
CA ALA A 730 -5.69 21.69 -6.15
C ALA A 730 -5.25 20.27 -6.52
N VAL A 731 -6.23 19.38 -6.55
CA VAL A 731 -6.10 17.97 -6.82
C VAL A 731 -6.99 17.62 -8.00
N ILE A 732 -6.43 16.84 -8.93
CA ILE A 732 -7.18 16.12 -9.95
C ILE A 732 -6.84 14.65 -9.74
N SER A 733 -7.85 13.81 -9.54
CA SER A 733 -7.64 12.39 -9.21
C SER A 733 -8.71 11.52 -9.82
N THR A 734 -8.38 10.25 -10.03
CA THR A 734 -9.33 9.24 -10.50
C THR A 734 -9.21 7.94 -9.71
N TYR A 735 -10.29 7.17 -9.70
CA TYR A 735 -10.38 5.87 -9.07
C TYR A 735 -11.55 5.07 -9.64
N ILE A 736 -11.52 3.74 -9.55
CA ILE A 736 -12.69 2.87 -9.76
C ILE A 736 -13.01 2.14 -8.45
N ASP A 737 -14.24 2.32 -7.95
CA ASP A 737 -14.70 1.60 -6.77
C ASP A 737 -15.13 0.15 -7.07
N LYS A 738 -15.46 -0.62 -6.02
CA LYS A 738 -15.86 -2.02 -6.15
C LYS A 738 -17.19 -2.23 -6.88
N ASN A 739 -18.01 -1.18 -6.99
CA ASN A 739 -19.20 -1.20 -7.84
C ASN A 739 -18.85 -0.93 -9.32
N GLY A 740 -17.59 -0.73 -9.67
CA GLY A 740 -17.16 -0.34 -11.01
C GLY A 740 -17.48 1.12 -11.33
N THR A 741 -17.78 1.94 -10.32
CA THR A 741 -18.00 3.37 -10.47
C THR A 741 -16.66 4.04 -10.71
N GLU A 742 -16.48 4.63 -11.89
CA GLU A 742 -15.33 5.46 -12.20
C GLU A 742 -15.58 6.87 -11.68
N VAL A 743 -14.66 7.42 -10.89
CA VAL A 743 -14.72 8.82 -10.47
C VAL A 743 -13.52 9.57 -11.05
N ILE A 744 -13.77 10.78 -11.55
CA ILE A 744 -12.76 11.81 -11.70
C ILE A 744 -13.17 13.00 -10.83
N VAL A 745 -12.34 13.34 -9.87
CA VAL A 745 -12.61 14.44 -8.93
C VAL A 745 -11.62 15.57 -9.14
N VAL A 746 -12.15 16.80 -9.14
CA VAL A 746 -11.36 18.02 -9.25
C VAL A 746 -11.73 18.96 -8.12
N TRP A 747 -10.77 19.23 -7.26
CA TRP A 747 -11.00 20.04 -6.08
C TRP A 747 -9.77 20.80 -5.63
N GLY A 748 -9.99 21.98 -5.09
CA GLY A 748 -8.98 22.84 -4.51
C GLY A 748 -8.99 22.79 -2.99
N HIS A 749 -7.88 23.19 -2.37
CA HIS A 749 -7.83 23.49 -0.94
C HIS A 749 -8.88 24.57 -0.60
N PHE A 750 -9.01 25.57 -1.48
CA PHE A 750 -10.15 26.49 -1.51
C PHE A 750 -10.98 26.39 -2.81
N GLY A 751 -12.20 26.97 -2.77
CA GLY A 751 -13.07 27.04 -3.95
C GLY A 751 -12.45 27.81 -5.12
N ARG A 752 -11.60 28.83 -4.85
CA ARG A 752 -10.82 29.53 -5.88
C ARG A 752 -9.90 28.56 -6.63
N ASP A 753 -9.18 27.73 -5.88
CA ASP A 753 -8.21 26.79 -6.41
C ASP A 753 -8.92 25.70 -7.24
N THR A 754 -10.12 25.28 -6.80
CA THR A 754 -11.01 24.37 -7.55
C THR A 754 -11.31 24.92 -8.95
N TYR A 755 -11.75 26.18 -9.04
CA TYR A 755 -12.08 26.80 -10.32
C TYR A 755 -10.86 26.89 -11.23
N TYR A 756 -9.72 27.35 -10.72
CA TYR A 756 -8.54 27.50 -11.55
C TYR A 756 -7.93 26.16 -11.98
N ALA A 757 -8.11 25.09 -11.21
CA ALA A 757 -7.79 23.73 -11.66
C ALA A 757 -8.65 23.31 -12.87
N THR A 758 -9.96 23.59 -12.84
CA THR A 758 -10.83 23.34 -14.01
C THR A 758 -10.51 24.25 -15.20
N GLN A 759 -10.04 25.48 -14.95
CA GLN A 759 -9.54 26.38 -16.00
C GLN A 759 -8.25 25.85 -16.64
N TRP A 760 -7.35 25.27 -15.85
CA TRP A 760 -6.15 24.61 -16.36
C TRP A 760 -6.53 23.42 -17.26
N LEU A 761 -7.45 22.56 -16.81
CA LEU A 761 -7.95 21.44 -17.63
C LEU A 761 -8.54 21.89 -18.96
N HIS A 762 -9.32 22.98 -18.94
CA HIS A 762 -9.95 23.55 -20.13
C HIS A 762 -8.98 24.29 -21.06
N GLY A 763 -7.95 24.92 -20.50
CA GLY A 763 -7.05 25.82 -21.22
C GLY A 763 -7.65 27.20 -21.49
N ASP A 764 -6.82 28.08 -22.04
CA ASP A 764 -7.17 29.44 -22.46
C ASP A 764 -6.21 29.93 -23.56
N ALA A 765 -6.71 29.97 -24.79
CA ALA A 765 -5.95 30.40 -25.96
C ALA A 765 -5.46 31.85 -25.88
N ALA A 766 -6.24 32.75 -25.27
CA ALA A 766 -5.89 34.16 -25.18
C ALA A 766 -4.77 34.40 -24.17
N ARG A 767 -4.58 33.46 -23.24
CA ARG A 767 -3.56 33.47 -22.20
C ARG A 767 -2.43 32.47 -22.43
N ASP A 768 -2.42 31.81 -23.59
CA ASP A 768 -1.45 30.78 -23.95
C ASP A 768 -1.39 29.59 -22.96
N ILE A 769 -2.53 29.24 -22.36
CA ILE A 769 -2.66 28.09 -21.45
C ILE A 769 -3.13 26.89 -22.27
N ASN A 770 -2.23 25.96 -22.56
CA ASN A 770 -2.59 24.73 -23.26
C ASN A 770 -3.53 23.85 -22.39
N PRO A 771 -4.62 23.27 -22.92
CA PRO A 771 -5.58 22.52 -22.10
C PRO A 771 -4.94 21.33 -21.38
N GLY A 772 -4.99 21.32 -20.05
CA GLY A 772 -4.47 20.23 -19.21
C GLY A 772 -5.08 18.87 -19.54
N ILE A 773 -6.35 18.84 -19.97
CA ILE A 773 -7.03 17.61 -20.42
C ILE A 773 -6.33 16.96 -21.63
N LEU A 774 -5.68 17.76 -22.48
CA LEU A 774 -4.89 17.25 -23.61
C LEU A 774 -3.55 16.72 -23.15
N GLN A 775 -2.93 17.39 -22.19
CA GLN A 775 -1.67 17.00 -21.61
C GLN A 775 -1.81 15.62 -20.94
N LEU A 776 -2.86 15.41 -20.12
CA LEU A 776 -3.07 14.18 -19.36
C LEU A 776 -3.19 12.90 -20.21
N GLN A 777 -3.45 12.99 -21.52
CA GLN A 777 -3.46 11.82 -22.42
C GLN A 777 -2.07 11.26 -22.70
N GLN A 778 -1.03 12.01 -22.36
CA GLN A 778 0.37 11.67 -22.55
C GLN A 778 1.09 11.53 -21.19
N ALA A 779 0.32 11.43 -20.11
CA ALA A 779 0.85 11.23 -18.78
C ALA A 779 1.49 9.83 -18.64
N PRO A 780 2.43 9.66 -17.71
CA PRO A 780 3.00 8.35 -17.39
C PRO A 780 1.92 7.32 -17.04
N ALA A 781 2.13 6.06 -17.43
CA ALA A 781 1.24 4.96 -17.07
C ALA A 781 1.22 4.78 -15.55
N GLY A 782 0.05 4.49 -14.96
CA GLY A 782 -0.09 4.33 -13.50
C GLY A 782 -0.34 5.63 -12.74
N LEU A 783 -0.31 6.80 -13.40
CA LEU A 783 -0.64 8.09 -12.78
C LEU A 783 -2.13 8.18 -12.43
N THR A 784 -2.47 8.28 -11.15
CA THR A 784 -3.85 8.31 -10.63
C THR A 784 -4.25 9.70 -10.11
N SER A 785 -3.28 10.48 -9.63
CA SER A 785 -3.51 11.77 -9.00
C SER A 785 -2.42 12.78 -9.38
N ILE A 786 -2.80 14.05 -9.51
CA ILE A 786 -1.85 15.17 -9.58
C ILE A 786 -2.19 16.23 -8.55
N ILE A 787 -1.16 16.84 -7.97
CA ILE A 787 -1.30 18.08 -7.19
C ILE A 787 -0.87 19.24 -8.10
N LEU A 788 -1.78 20.19 -8.29
CA LEU A 788 -1.61 21.38 -9.10
C LEU A 788 -1.35 22.58 -8.18
N GLN A 789 -0.23 23.26 -8.37
CA GLN A 789 0.05 24.55 -7.75
C GLN A 789 -0.39 25.68 -8.69
N ILE A 790 -0.98 26.72 -8.10
CA ILE A 790 -1.55 27.86 -8.79
C ILE A 790 -0.90 29.12 -8.21
N ASP A 791 -0.25 29.92 -9.05
CA ASP A 791 0.36 31.18 -8.66
C ASP A 791 -0.61 32.34 -8.92
N TYR A 792 -1.05 32.99 -7.84
CA TYR A 792 -1.94 34.14 -7.78
C TYR A 792 -1.20 35.47 -7.60
N THR A 793 0.08 35.57 -7.96
CA THR A 793 0.79 36.86 -8.03
C THR A 793 0.04 37.85 -8.93
N ASP A 794 -0.58 37.36 -10.00
CA ASP A 794 -1.68 38.05 -10.70
C ASP A 794 -2.98 37.24 -10.53
N PRO A 795 -3.85 37.59 -9.55
CA PRO A 795 -5.07 36.84 -9.30
C PRO A 795 -6.06 36.83 -10.47
N ASN A 796 -5.97 37.79 -11.39
CA ASN A 796 -6.83 37.79 -12.58
C ASN A 796 -6.28 36.85 -13.66
N HIS A 797 -4.97 36.59 -13.65
CA HIS A 797 -4.29 35.77 -14.64
C HIS A 797 -3.29 34.78 -14.00
N PRO A 798 -3.75 33.84 -13.15
CA PRO A 798 -2.85 32.93 -12.45
C PRO A 798 -2.17 31.93 -13.39
N THR A 799 -0.95 31.54 -13.06
CA THR A 799 -0.18 30.51 -13.77
C THR A 799 -0.17 29.19 -12.99
N PHE A 800 0.30 28.13 -13.63
CA PHE A 800 0.15 26.76 -13.13
C PHE A 800 1.47 26.01 -13.21
N CYS A 801 1.74 25.17 -12.20
CA CYS A 801 2.72 24.10 -12.28
C CYS A 801 2.21 22.87 -11.53
N ILE A 802 2.78 21.71 -11.81
CA ILE A 802 2.39 20.45 -11.17
C ILE A 802 3.56 20.03 -10.27
N PRO A 803 3.52 20.31 -8.96
CA PRO A 803 4.54 19.87 -8.03
C PRO A 803 4.55 18.35 -7.84
N GLU A 804 3.42 17.65 -7.99
CA GLU A 804 3.34 16.20 -7.75
C GLU A 804 2.57 15.43 -8.81
N LEU A 805 3.12 14.26 -9.15
CA LEU A 805 2.57 13.26 -10.05
C LEU A 805 2.55 11.90 -9.33
N LEU A 806 1.38 11.48 -8.88
CA LEU A 806 1.22 10.34 -7.97
C LEU A 806 0.60 9.15 -8.70
N GLY A 807 1.21 7.98 -8.51
CA GLY A 807 0.53 6.70 -8.62
C GLY A 807 0.13 6.20 -7.24
N THR A 808 -0.19 4.91 -7.15
CA THR A 808 -0.64 4.29 -5.90
C THR A 808 0.51 3.87 -4.97
N ILE A 809 1.73 3.69 -5.50
CA ILE A 809 2.88 3.19 -4.73
C ILE A 809 4.13 4.08 -4.79
N SER A 810 4.22 4.96 -5.79
CA SER A 810 5.32 5.93 -5.94
C SER A 810 4.86 7.19 -6.68
N GLU A 811 5.76 8.15 -6.80
CA GLU A 811 5.62 9.35 -7.64
C GLU A 811 6.63 9.32 -8.79
N THR A 812 6.49 10.21 -9.76
CA THR A 812 7.35 10.25 -10.95
C THR A 812 7.63 11.67 -11.42
N GLU A 813 8.68 11.83 -12.24
CA GLU A 813 8.82 12.99 -13.12
C GLU A 813 8.06 12.75 -14.44
N TRP A 814 7.57 13.82 -15.05
CA TRP A 814 7.07 13.78 -16.43
C TRP A 814 7.66 14.91 -17.26
N VAL A 815 8.53 14.55 -18.20
CA VAL A 815 9.04 15.45 -19.24
C VAL A 815 8.07 15.44 -20.41
N HIS A 816 7.24 16.47 -20.48
CA HIS A 816 6.18 16.58 -21.47
C HIS A 816 6.60 17.51 -22.63
N GLU A 817 6.97 16.91 -23.76
CA GLU A 817 7.15 17.65 -25.02
C GLU A 817 5.84 17.67 -25.81
N TYR A 818 5.31 18.87 -26.08
CA TYR A 818 4.09 19.03 -26.86
C TYR A 818 4.17 20.23 -27.80
N THR A 819 3.34 20.19 -28.85
CA THR A 819 3.10 21.38 -29.68
C THR A 819 1.95 22.16 -29.09
N ASN A 820 2.22 23.38 -28.62
CA ASN A 820 1.20 24.29 -28.17
C ASN A 820 0.22 24.54 -29.32
N ILE A 821 -1.05 24.20 -29.10
CA ILE A 821 -2.06 24.20 -30.16
C ILE A 821 -2.47 25.62 -30.61
N TYR A 822 -2.12 26.64 -29.83
CA TYR A 822 -2.45 28.03 -30.11
C TYR A 822 -1.31 28.79 -30.79
N THR A 823 -0.06 28.52 -30.39
CA THR A 823 1.13 29.20 -30.95
C THR A 823 1.83 28.36 -32.01
N GLY A 824 1.60 27.06 -32.05
CA GLY A 824 2.34 26.10 -32.89
C GLY A 824 3.78 25.88 -32.43
N ALA A 825 4.17 26.44 -31.28
CA ALA A 825 5.51 26.26 -30.72
C ALA A 825 5.64 24.88 -30.05
N THR A 826 6.82 24.28 -30.18
CA THR A 826 7.19 23.12 -29.37
C THR A 826 7.60 23.61 -27.98
N VAL A 827 6.96 23.06 -26.96
CA VAL A 827 7.17 23.38 -25.55
C VAL A 827 7.59 22.09 -24.86
N VAL A 828 8.58 22.19 -23.97
CA VAL A 828 9.00 21.11 -23.07
C VAL A 828 8.76 21.60 -21.65
N GLU A 829 7.93 20.88 -20.90
CA GLU A 829 7.65 21.13 -19.50
C GLU A 829 8.09 19.92 -18.68
N THR A 830 8.80 20.17 -17.58
CA THR A 830 9.07 19.15 -16.56
C THR A 830 8.06 19.34 -15.44
N LYS A 831 7.38 18.26 -15.06
CA LYS A 831 6.29 18.24 -14.07
C LYS A 831 6.57 17.15 -13.05
N GLY A 832 6.06 17.36 -11.83
CA GLY A 832 6.36 16.46 -10.72
C GLY A 832 7.86 16.42 -10.48
N GLY A 833 8.36 15.20 -10.31
CA GLY A 833 9.71 14.92 -9.88
C GLY A 833 9.64 14.03 -8.65
N ILE A 834 10.48 13.01 -8.62
CA ILE A 834 10.72 12.34 -7.35
C ILE A 834 11.59 13.29 -6.56
N HIS A 835 11.01 13.92 -5.54
CA HIS A 835 11.71 14.97 -4.82
C HIS A 835 12.81 14.32 -3.98
N ASP A 836 14.04 14.38 -4.48
CA ASP A 836 15.24 14.12 -3.70
C ASP A 836 15.33 15.18 -2.59
N PRO A 837 15.44 14.80 -1.31
CA PRO A 837 15.57 15.70 -0.16
C PRO A 837 16.56 16.86 -0.30
#